data_AF-A0A971UID9-F1
#
_entry.id   AF-A0A971UID9-F1
#
_cell.length_a   1.000
_cell.length_b   1.000
_cell.length_c   1.000
_cell.angle_alpha   90.00
_cell.angle_beta   90.00
_cell.angle_gamma   90.00
#
_symmetry.space_group_name_H-M   'P 1'
#
loop_
_entity.id
_entity.type
_entity.pdbx_description
1 polymer ?
#
loop_
_entity_poly.entity_id
_entity_poly.type
_entity_poly.pdbx_seq_one_letter_code
_entity_poly.pdbx_strand_id
1 'polypeptide(L)'
;MVDAYQAADAYQDRAVVCLSYRRDGRDFKDEAPLAVRWQAPNRVHVQAYQAYVVSDGQQLCAQIRDEATRDFDGQLAQRRAPERLALADLYEYDEVLSLAFRQGLTGYPLQLDLLLGTEPLAVLRSDQATRELLEPSMLDGRTCQRVAIDTPDGRFVLWIDEASHVLRRAEYPAATFAREIAEDVAVEEVRLTAEFRGATFANRLAADAFAMQRPPQAKQVKKFVPPPREMPSELIGKTTSAFAFADLAGGTVSSDALGDKIKVLLWFNDHPACRSSVQQLNQVYQQYRQHSRVAIYAVCTEPATVSDEQIGQLLQLWQVEVPGVRDVQAFGRDLFQIPWAPTMVVLDGNNVLHIFEVGANPNLVAELPQVLERLVAGENLAGEILDQFHQARVKYEQMLARGEPDALDTAPDGAPVAAATSPGLLRLRPAWTSTELTAAGNILAIDQGTGDTTFLVHDGWRSIVELAADGRVTARHELDLPDMAAVSQLQSALDGQNSRYYVAWSLRSNQVHVFDATWHRVLSYPPSSVPHDGVQDALLADLNADGKLELCVGFWGAAGVHCVTLDGTPLWTSNRVSHVFSLAVAPRADNPHVLWVATASGQVVPLDQHGQTGTLANPNGQLIHHIYSTGDASHGATPYCGIAYGTDGRRLALGLTPEPRSQWRYTLPSGSFPSQIRFVTAAALLGTEDRQWLIAGPEGSLHVVSQDGKFTDYFHTGSSLAGIAGGHHGTHGVLVISTGQDVRAWEVSPPETASRH
;
A
#
# COMPACT_ATOMS: atom_id res chain seq x y z
N MET A 1 20.38 23.38 20.39
CA MET A 1 19.77 23.48 19.04
C MET A 1 18.27 23.25 19.10
N VAL A 2 17.78 22.05 19.44
CA VAL A 2 16.33 21.73 19.48
C VAL A 2 15.55 22.79 20.27
N ASP A 3 15.98 23.09 21.50
CA ASP A 3 15.34 24.12 22.34
C ASP A 3 15.29 25.50 21.67
N ALA A 4 16.32 25.87 20.90
CA ALA A 4 16.37 27.16 20.21
C ALA A 4 15.36 27.21 19.04
N TYR A 5 15.16 26.11 18.33
CA TYR A 5 14.13 26.00 17.30
C TYR A 5 12.72 26.01 17.90
N GLN A 6 12.50 25.25 18.97
CA GLN A 6 11.20 25.14 19.65
C GLN A 6 10.78 26.45 20.36
N ALA A 7 11.74 27.27 20.79
CA ALA A 7 11.48 28.58 21.38
C ALA A 7 11.39 29.73 20.36
N ALA A 8 11.59 29.48 19.07
CA ALA A 8 11.61 30.54 18.06
C ALA A 8 10.20 31.09 17.78
N ASP A 9 10.10 32.40 17.59
CA ASP A 9 8.87 33.04 17.07
C ASP A 9 8.81 32.99 15.53
N ALA A 10 9.97 33.03 14.89
CA ALA A 10 10.11 32.87 13.45
C ALA A 10 11.48 32.31 13.05
N TYR A 11 11.50 31.62 11.91
CA TYR A 11 12.68 31.03 11.30
C TYR A 11 12.65 31.22 9.79
N GLN A 12 13.79 31.44 9.16
CA GLN A 12 13.92 31.40 7.70
C GLN A 12 15.29 30.89 7.26
N ASP A 13 15.32 30.20 6.12
CA ASP A 13 16.53 29.83 5.41
C ASP A 13 16.34 29.92 3.87
N ARG A 14 17.38 29.52 3.14
CA ARG A 14 17.34 29.22 1.70
C ARG A 14 18.00 27.87 1.45
N ALA A 15 17.58 26.86 2.22
CA ALA A 15 18.26 25.57 2.24
C ALA A 15 18.14 24.84 0.90
N VAL A 16 19.18 24.08 0.58
CA VAL A 16 19.23 23.18 -0.57
C VAL A 16 19.78 21.83 -0.14
N VAL A 17 19.27 20.76 -0.72
CA VAL A 17 19.94 19.46 -0.70
C VAL A 17 20.92 19.39 -1.87
N CYS A 18 22.08 18.79 -1.64
CA CYS A 18 23.16 18.64 -2.60
C CYS A 18 23.59 17.17 -2.63
N LEU A 19 23.40 16.53 -3.77
CA LEU A 19 24.01 15.24 -4.08
C LEU A 19 25.23 15.49 -4.97
N SER A 20 26.40 14.99 -4.57
CA SER A 20 27.62 15.07 -5.38
C SER A 20 28.29 13.71 -5.46
N TYR A 21 28.79 13.35 -6.64
CA TYR A 21 29.47 12.09 -6.89
C TYR A 21 30.43 12.21 -8.08
N ARG A 22 31.38 11.27 -8.22
CA ARG A 22 32.28 11.18 -9.37
C ARG A 22 31.90 9.97 -10.22
N ARG A 23 31.70 10.16 -11.52
CA ARG A 23 31.44 9.07 -12.48
C ARG A 23 32.39 9.15 -13.66
N ASP A 24 33.09 8.06 -13.97
CA ASP A 24 34.08 7.99 -15.05
C ASP A 24 35.13 9.13 -14.99
N GLY A 25 35.55 9.50 -13.77
CA GLY A 25 36.50 10.58 -13.52
C GLY A 25 35.96 12.00 -13.70
N ARG A 26 34.64 12.19 -13.86
CA ARG A 26 33.98 13.50 -13.92
C ARG A 26 33.13 13.74 -12.68
N ASP A 27 33.15 14.97 -12.18
CA ASP A 27 32.35 15.38 -11.02
C ASP A 27 30.93 15.77 -11.44
N PHE A 28 29.95 15.23 -10.73
CA PHE A 28 28.54 15.55 -10.88
C PHE A 28 28.00 16.14 -9.58
N LYS A 29 27.06 17.07 -9.72
CA LYS A 29 26.42 17.75 -8.62
C LYS A 29 25.00 18.13 -8.97
N ASP A 30 24.05 17.60 -8.19
CA ASP A 30 22.63 17.92 -8.28
C ASP A 30 22.20 18.69 -7.03
N GLU A 31 21.47 19.78 -7.22
CA GLU A 31 20.87 20.55 -6.13
C GLU A 31 19.35 20.56 -6.26
N ALA A 32 18.65 20.36 -5.16
CA ALA A 32 17.19 20.57 -5.08
C ALA A 32 16.86 21.48 -3.89
N PRO A 33 15.78 22.27 -3.96
CA PRO A 33 15.42 23.18 -2.88
C PRO A 33 14.93 22.39 -1.65
N LEU A 34 15.23 22.90 -0.45
CA LEU A 34 14.75 22.38 0.84
C LEU A 34 14.40 23.54 1.79
N ALA A 35 14.00 24.68 1.24
CA ALA A 35 13.93 25.93 1.98
C ALA A 35 12.67 26.05 2.83
N VAL A 36 12.82 26.59 4.05
CA VAL A 36 11.70 26.82 4.97
C VAL A 36 11.71 28.26 5.49
N ARG A 37 10.54 28.88 5.51
CA ARG A 37 10.21 30.05 6.33
C ARG A 37 9.03 29.71 7.21
N TRP A 38 9.08 30.10 8.46
CA TRP A 38 8.05 29.81 9.43
C TRP A 38 7.89 30.97 10.40
N GLN A 39 6.65 31.25 10.79
CA GLN A 39 6.33 32.18 11.86
C GLN A 39 5.13 31.66 12.64
N ALA A 40 5.27 31.62 13.96
CA ALA A 40 4.21 31.23 14.86
C ALA A 40 2.97 32.15 14.71
N PRO A 41 1.75 31.62 14.92
CA PRO A 41 1.46 30.22 15.25
C PRO A 41 1.27 29.31 14.03
N ASN A 42 1.06 29.87 12.83
CA ASN A 42 0.52 29.10 11.71
C ASN A 42 0.95 29.55 10.31
N ARG A 43 1.99 30.39 10.18
CA ARG A 43 2.50 30.82 8.87
C ARG A 43 3.70 30.01 8.47
N VAL A 44 3.71 29.51 7.24
CA VAL A 44 4.82 28.72 6.71
C VAL A 44 4.97 28.96 5.21
N HIS A 45 6.19 28.84 4.72
CA HIS A 45 6.51 28.77 3.31
C HIS A 45 7.59 27.71 3.15
N VAL A 46 7.24 26.61 2.54
CA VAL A 46 8.10 25.46 2.28
C VAL A 46 8.30 25.34 0.78
N GLN A 47 9.56 25.22 0.38
CA GLN A 47 9.94 24.81 -0.97
C GLN A 47 10.90 23.63 -0.84
N ALA A 48 10.37 22.42 -0.96
CA ALA A 48 11.13 21.18 -0.82
C ALA A 48 10.90 20.30 -2.04
N TYR A 49 11.95 20.07 -2.82
CA TYR A 49 11.90 19.28 -4.05
C TYR A 49 10.84 19.83 -5.01
N GLN A 50 9.78 19.04 -5.26
CA GLN A 50 8.64 19.40 -6.09
C GLN A 50 7.51 20.06 -5.28
N ALA A 51 7.52 19.96 -3.95
CA ALA A 51 6.48 20.47 -3.08
C ALA A 51 6.68 21.95 -2.73
N TYR A 52 5.62 22.73 -2.91
CA TYR A 52 5.57 24.14 -2.55
C TYR A 52 4.35 24.41 -1.69
N VAL A 53 4.56 24.70 -0.41
CA VAL A 53 3.47 24.85 0.58
C VAL A 53 3.56 26.22 1.22
N VAL A 54 2.45 26.96 1.25
CA VAL A 54 2.38 28.30 1.83
C VAL A 54 1.15 28.42 2.71
N SER A 55 1.33 28.82 3.97
CA SER A 55 0.27 29.30 4.85
C SER A 55 0.49 30.78 5.17
N ASP A 56 -0.49 31.62 4.83
CA ASP A 56 -0.50 33.05 5.17
C ASP A 56 -1.13 33.35 6.56
N GLY A 57 -1.58 32.30 7.24
CA GLY A 57 -2.25 32.33 8.53
C GLY A 57 -3.78 32.34 8.45
N GLN A 58 -4.36 32.48 7.25
CA GLN A 58 -5.78 32.29 6.98
C GLN A 58 -6.02 31.11 6.05
N GLN A 59 -5.19 30.95 5.03
CA GLN A 59 -5.24 29.87 4.06
C GLN A 59 -3.91 29.13 4.02
N LEU A 60 -3.99 27.80 3.86
CA LEU A 60 -2.87 26.94 3.55
C LEU A 60 -3.07 26.46 2.10
N CYS A 61 -2.09 26.77 1.25
CA CYS A 61 -2.04 26.40 -0.14
C CYS A 61 -0.86 25.46 -0.39
N ALA A 62 -1.02 24.48 -1.26
CA ALA A 62 0.06 23.63 -1.74
C ALA A 62 0.00 23.47 -3.27
N GLN A 63 1.18 23.39 -3.87
CA GLN A 63 1.40 23.10 -5.28
C GLN A 63 2.49 22.03 -5.38
N ILE A 64 2.33 21.09 -6.31
CA ILE A 64 3.38 20.17 -6.73
C ILE A 64 3.82 20.62 -8.13
N ARG A 65 5.13 20.77 -8.32
CA ARG A 65 5.75 21.07 -9.61
C ARG A 65 6.39 19.79 -10.14
N ASP A 66 5.71 19.13 -11.06
CA ASP A 66 6.16 17.90 -11.69
C ASP A 66 6.37 18.14 -13.18
N GLU A 67 7.51 18.74 -13.53
CA GLU A 67 7.80 19.09 -14.92
C GLU A 67 7.91 17.85 -15.85
N ALA A 68 8.17 16.67 -15.27
CA ALA A 68 8.37 15.43 -16.02
C ALA A 68 7.04 14.86 -16.53
N THR A 69 6.02 14.77 -15.67
CA THR A 69 4.70 14.20 -16.03
C THR A 69 3.65 15.27 -16.29
N ARG A 70 3.75 16.41 -15.60
CA ARG A 70 2.74 17.49 -15.51
C ARG A 70 1.41 17.06 -14.91
N ASP A 71 1.42 15.98 -14.13
CA ASP A 71 0.24 15.36 -13.54
C ASP A 71 -0.48 16.28 -12.54
N PHE A 72 0.29 17.06 -11.78
CA PHE A 72 -0.22 17.88 -10.67
C PHE A 72 -0.03 19.40 -10.87
N ASP A 73 0.75 19.83 -11.87
CA ASP A 73 1.07 21.24 -12.14
C ASP A 73 -0.17 22.11 -12.41
N GLY A 74 -1.25 21.49 -12.88
CA GLY A 74 -2.55 22.12 -13.10
C GLY A 74 -3.41 22.30 -11.84
N GLN A 75 -2.91 21.95 -10.65
CA GLN A 75 -3.69 21.95 -9.41
C GLN A 75 -3.08 22.87 -8.35
N LEU A 76 -3.96 23.48 -7.55
CA LEU A 76 -3.61 24.24 -6.35
C LEU A 76 -4.47 23.71 -5.20
N ALA A 77 -3.88 22.91 -4.34
CA ALA A 77 -4.53 22.45 -3.11
C ALA A 77 -4.67 23.64 -2.16
N GLN A 78 -5.87 23.92 -1.66
CA GLN A 78 -6.17 25.09 -0.85
C GLN A 78 -7.20 24.73 0.23
N ARG A 79 -6.86 25.06 1.48
CA ARG A 79 -7.74 24.92 2.63
C ARG A 79 -7.57 26.07 3.61
N ARG A 80 -8.43 26.13 4.62
CA ARG A 80 -8.26 27.07 5.74
C ARG A 80 -7.02 26.67 6.53
N ALA A 81 -6.18 27.64 6.87
CA ALA A 81 -5.04 27.40 7.75
C ALA A 81 -5.54 27.03 9.17
N PRO A 82 -4.89 26.06 9.84
CA PRO A 82 -5.21 25.74 11.23
C PRO A 82 -4.86 26.93 12.14
N GLU A 83 -5.44 26.99 13.34
CA GLU A 83 -5.12 28.06 14.31
C GLU A 83 -3.65 28.00 14.75
N ARG A 84 -3.11 26.78 14.87
CA ARG A 84 -1.69 26.48 15.07
C ARG A 84 -1.29 25.40 14.09
N LEU A 85 -0.20 25.61 13.36
CA LEU A 85 0.29 24.64 12.39
C LEU A 85 1.00 23.48 13.11
N ALA A 86 0.68 22.25 12.73
CA ALA A 86 1.37 21.03 13.16
C ALA A 86 1.99 20.29 11.96
N LEU A 87 2.84 19.28 12.20
CA LEU A 87 3.38 18.45 11.12
C LEU A 87 2.28 17.67 10.37
N ALA A 88 1.26 17.16 11.07
CA ALA A 88 0.14 16.44 10.46
C ALA A 88 -0.60 17.29 9.40
N ASP A 89 -0.66 18.61 9.59
CA ASP A 89 -1.24 19.54 8.62
C ASP A 89 -0.50 19.57 7.28
N LEU A 90 0.78 19.20 7.28
CA LEU A 90 1.65 19.21 6.10
C LEU A 90 1.84 17.80 5.54
N TYR A 91 1.91 16.77 6.40
CA TYR A 91 2.37 15.43 6.03
C TYR A 91 1.28 14.36 6.00
N GLU A 92 0.14 14.59 6.66
CA GLU A 92 -0.90 13.56 6.84
C GLU A 92 -2.23 13.94 6.18
N TYR A 93 -2.47 15.24 5.92
CA TYR A 93 -3.74 15.70 5.36
C TYR A 93 -3.97 15.26 3.90
N ASP A 94 -2.90 15.26 3.10
CA ASP A 94 -2.92 14.97 1.66
C ASP A 94 -1.82 13.97 1.31
N GLU A 95 -2.21 12.79 0.83
CA GLU A 95 -1.31 11.67 0.57
C GLU A 95 -0.34 11.95 -0.59
N VAL A 96 -0.77 12.69 -1.61
CA VAL A 96 0.06 13.06 -2.76
C VAL A 96 1.11 14.08 -2.32
N LEU A 97 0.72 15.07 -1.52
CA LEU A 97 1.66 16.03 -0.94
C LEU A 97 2.67 15.33 -0.01
N SER A 98 2.19 14.41 0.82
CA SER A 98 3.03 13.58 1.69
C SER A 98 4.05 12.78 0.89
N LEU A 99 3.62 12.17 -0.23
CA LEU A 99 4.49 11.43 -1.13
C LEU A 99 5.54 12.35 -1.77
N ALA A 100 5.15 13.54 -2.23
CA ALA A 100 6.05 14.53 -2.82
C ALA A 100 7.17 14.97 -1.86
N PHE A 101 6.90 15.04 -0.55
CA PHE A 101 7.95 15.26 0.45
C PHE A 101 8.82 14.02 0.67
N ARG A 102 8.22 12.84 0.79
CA ARG A 102 8.93 11.57 1.09
C ARG A 102 9.85 11.11 -0.03
N GLN A 103 9.45 11.31 -1.29
CA GLN A 103 10.26 10.96 -2.46
C GLN A 103 11.44 11.90 -2.69
N GLY A 104 11.51 13.00 -1.95
CA GLY A 104 12.67 13.87 -1.99
C GLY A 104 13.94 13.19 -1.50
N LEU A 105 15.10 13.64 -2.02
CA LEU A 105 16.43 13.07 -1.78
C LEU A 105 16.77 12.81 -0.30
N THR A 106 16.30 13.63 0.63
CA THR A 106 16.53 13.44 2.08
C THR A 106 15.22 13.22 2.86
N GLY A 107 14.12 12.94 2.16
CA GLY A 107 12.79 12.83 2.73
C GLY A 107 12.27 14.16 3.30
N TYR A 108 11.54 14.09 4.41
CA TYR A 108 10.93 15.26 5.03
C TYR A 108 11.97 16.32 5.47
N PRO A 109 11.69 17.63 5.29
CA PRO A 109 12.59 18.69 5.73
C PRO A 109 12.82 18.69 7.25
N LEU A 110 14.08 18.52 7.68
CA LEU A 110 14.47 18.51 9.10
C LEU A 110 14.08 19.80 9.85
N GLN A 111 14.03 20.95 9.16
CA GLN A 111 13.65 22.21 9.78
C GLN A 111 12.20 22.18 10.29
N LEU A 112 11.30 21.53 9.55
CA LEU A 112 9.90 21.44 9.95
C LEU A 112 9.76 20.55 11.18
N ASP A 113 10.49 19.45 11.25
CA ASP A 113 10.54 18.61 12.45
C ASP A 113 11.11 19.38 13.66
N LEU A 114 12.20 20.14 13.48
CA LEU A 114 12.77 21.00 14.51
C LEU A 114 11.81 22.08 15.03
N LEU A 115 11.01 22.69 14.15
CA LEU A 115 10.10 23.79 14.48
C LEU A 115 8.74 23.32 15.01
N LEU A 116 8.20 22.23 14.48
CA LEU A 116 6.81 21.81 14.66
C LEU A 116 6.65 20.43 15.29
N GLY A 117 7.71 19.62 15.32
CA GLY A 117 7.70 18.28 15.90
C GLY A 117 7.46 18.34 17.41
N THR A 118 6.67 17.40 17.92
CA THR A 118 6.48 17.21 19.36
C THR A 118 7.74 16.63 20.01
N GLU A 119 8.45 15.77 19.26
CA GLU A 119 9.72 15.18 19.65
C GLU A 119 10.75 15.34 18.50
N PRO A 120 11.30 16.54 18.30
CA PRO A 120 12.18 16.77 17.17
C PRO A 120 13.42 15.88 17.18
N LEU A 121 13.76 15.39 15.99
CA LEU A 121 14.85 14.46 15.72
C LEU A 121 14.73 13.15 16.49
N ALA A 122 13.50 12.68 16.78
CA ALA A 122 13.25 11.45 17.56
C ALA A 122 14.13 10.27 17.13
N VAL A 123 14.20 10.00 15.81
CA VAL A 123 15.06 8.94 15.24
C VAL A 123 16.54 9.16 15.58
N LEU A 124 17.05 10.38 15.38
CA LEU A 124 18.46 10.71 15.66
C LEU A 124 18.76 10.80 17.17
N ARG A 125 17.71 10.87 18.01
CA ARG A 125 17.74 10.98 19.48
C ARG A 125 17.34 9.70 20.21
N SER A 126 17.03 8.61 19.48
CA SER A 126 16.63 7.32 20.04
C SER A 126 17.76 6.58 20.76
N ASP A 127 17.49 5.60 21.61
CA ASP A 127 18.56 4.93 22.37
C ASP A 127 19.47 4.05 21.47
N GLN A 128 18.99 3.70 20.27
CA GLN A 128 19.76 2.96 19.26
C GLN A 128 20.83 3.79 18.54
N ALA A 129 20.78 5.12 18.64
CA ALA A 129 21.76 5.98 17.97
C ALA A 129 22.86 6.44 18.93
N THR A 130 24.12 6.29 18.50
CA THR A 130 25.27 6.81 19.25
C THR A 130 25.57 8.23 18.81
N ARG A 131 25.95 9.10 19.74
CA ARG A 131 26.32 10.50 19.46
C ARG A 131 27.73 10.79 19.88
N GLU A 132 28.46 11.44 19.01
CA GLU A 132 29.83 11.88 19.23
C GLU A 132 29.91 13.37 18.91
N LEU A 133 30.40 14.15 19.87
CA LEU A 133 30.79 15.54 19.62
C LEU A 133 32.16 15.52 18.94
N LEU A 134 32.18 15.88 17.66
CA LEU A 134 33.40 16.03 16.88
C LEU A 134 34.05 17.39 17.14
N GLU A 135 35.33 17.50 16.78
CA GLU A 135 36.05 18.78 16.83
C GLU A 135 35.28 19.88 16.07
N PRO A 136 35.07 21.06 16.71
CA PRO A 136 34.45 22.20 16.06
C PRO A 136 35.20 22.59 14.79
N SER A 137 34.47 23.09 13.80
CA SER A 137 35.07 23.52 12.53
C SER A 137 34.35 24.73 11.96
N MET A 138 35.02 25.41 11.04
CA MET A 138 34.51 26.62 10.40
C MET A 138 33.66 26.25 9.19
N LEU A 139 32.45 26.82 9.12
CA LEU A 139 31.57 26.77 7.95
C LEU A 139 31.09 28.19 7.65
N ASP A 140 31.34 28.68 6.43
CA ASP A 140 31.00 30.04 5.99
C ASP A 140 31.43 31.16 6.97
N GLY A 141 32.64 31.04 7.53
CA GLY A 141 33.19 32.02 8.46
C GLY A 141 32.59 31.96 9.88
N ARG A 142 31.84 30.91 10.22
CA ARG A 142 31.24 30.68 11.55
C ARG A 142 31.78 29.41 12.17
N THR A 143 32.09 29.47 13.47
CA THR A 143 32.41 28.26 14.23
C THR A 143 31.15 27.43 14.44
N CYS A 144 31.21 26.16 14.05
CA CYS A 144 30.13 25.20 14.23
C CYS A 144 30.58 24.05 15.12
N GLN A 145 29.73 23.71 16.10
CA GLN A 145 29.79 22.43 16.79
C GLN A 145 29.31 21.34 15.82
N ARG A 146 30.00 20.19 15.82
CA ARG A 146 29.71 19.08 14.91
C ARG A 146 29.31 17.86 15.72
N VAL A 147 28.11 17.37 15.49
CA VAL A 147 27.60 16.18 16.17
C VAL A 147 27.45 15.08 15.15
N ALA A 148 28.29 14.04 15.27
CA ALA A 148 28.09 12.81 14.54
C ALA A 148 27.06 11.93 15.26
N ILE A 149 26.16 11.34 14.48
CA ILE A 149 25.09 10.48 14.98
C ILE A 149 25.10 9.22 14.13
N ASP A 150 25.54 8.10 14.70
CA ASP A 150 25.49 6.82 14.02
C ASP A 150 24.15 6.15 14.33
N THR A 151 23.42 5.78 13.29
CA THR A 151 22.13 5.08 13.34
C THR A 151 22.21 3.75 12.60
N PRO A 152 21.24 2.82 12.74
CA PRO A 152 21.16 1.64 11.89
C PRO A 152 21.14 1.97 10.38
N ASP A 153 20.59 3.13 10.02
CA ASP A 153 20.49 3.63 8.64
C ASP A 153 21.76 4.37 8.17
N GLY A 154 22.79 4.44 9.01
CA GLY A 154 24.08 5.05 8.71
C GLY A 154 24.39 6.32 9.52
N ARG A 155 25.52 6.96 9.19
CA ARG A 155 26.06 8.10 9.93
C ARG A 155 25.52 9.43 9.40
N PHE A 156 24.99 10.24 10.31
CA PHE A 156 24.66 11.64 10.10
C PHE A 156 25.71 12.54 10.74
N VAL A 157 25.92 13.75 10.19
CA VAL A 157 26.71 14.79 10.85
C VAL A 157 25.97 16.12 10.81
N LEU A 158 25.61 16.65 11.98
CA LEU A 158 24.94 17.94 12.12
C LEU A 158 25.96 19.03 12.45
N TRP A 159 25.94 20.12 11.69
CA TRP A 159 26.78 21.29 11.90
C TRP A 159 25.94 22.43 12.48
N ILE A 160 26.17 22.74 13.74
CA ILE A 160 25.35 23.65 14.54
C ILE A 160 26.18 24.89 14.87
N ASP A 161 25.69 26.06 14.47
CA ASP A 161 26.34 27.34 14.77
C ASP A 161 26.48 27.52 16.29
N GLU A 162 27.70 27.77 16.77
CA GLU A 162 27.98 27.81 18.21
C GLU A 162 27.26 28.97 18.92
N ALA A 163 27.15 30.12 18.26
CA ALA A 163 26.59 31.34 18.86
C ALA A 163 25.07 31.41 18.80
N SER A 164 24.47 30.97 17.68
CA SER A 164 23.03 31.07 17.42
C SER A 164 22.28 29.76 17.57
N HIS A 165 22.98 28.64 17.72
CA HIS A 165 22.43 27.28 17.77
C HIS A 165 21.59 26.88 16.55
N VAL A 166 21.71 27.59 15.43
CA VAL A 166 21.04 27.30 14.16
C VAL A 166 21.77 26.17 13.44
N LEU A 167 21.02 25.24 12.84
CA LEU A 167 21.59 24.19 11.98
C LEU A 167 22.09 24.83 10.67
N ARG A 168 23.35 24.60 10.32
CA ARG A 168 24.03 25.16 9.13
C ARG A 168 24.21 24.14 8.01
N ARG A 169 24.47 22.88 8.38
CA ARG A 169 24.58 21.76 7.46
C ARG A 169 24.14 20.47 8.14
N ALA A 170 23.53 19.56 7.38
CA ALA A 170 23.36 18.16 7.74
C ALA A 170 23.99 17.28 6.66
N GLU A 171 24.84 16.35 7.06
CA GLU A 171 25.39 15.31 6.19
C GLU A 171 24.58 14.03 6.42
N TYR A 172 24.13 13.40 5.34
CA TYR A 172 23.25 12.22 5.34
C TYR A 172 24.03 10.97 4.91
N PRO A 173 23.61 9.77 5.36
CA PRO A 173 24.19 8.52 4.87
C PRO A 173 23.80 8.28 3.41
N ALA A 174 24.68 8.68 2.48
CA ALA A 174 24.40 8.65 1.05
C ALA A 174 24.05 7.25 0.51
N ALA A 175 24.64 6.19 1.08
CA ALA A 175 24.33 4.81 0.71
C ALA A 175 22.86 4.42 0.94
N THR A 176 22.21 5.06 1.92
CA THR A 176 20.80 4.81 2.27
C THR A 176 19.85 5.66 1.44
N PHE A 177 20.18 6.94 1.28
CA PHE A 177 19.29 7.93 0.66
C PHE A 177 19.49 8.11 -0.85
N ALA A 178 20.66 7.74 -1.40
CA ALA A 178 20.99 7.83 -2.82
C ALA A 178 21.46 6.46 -3.35
N ARG A 179 20.78 5.39 -2.93
CA ARG A 179 21.18 4.00 -3.15
C ARG A 179 21.46 3.66 -4.62
N GLU A 180 20.58 4.06 -5.52
CA GLU A 180 20.72 3.77 -6.97
C GLU A 180 22.03 4.30 -7.56
N ILE A 181 22.48 5.46 -7.08
CA ILE A 181 23.73 6.08 -7.50
C ILE A 181 24.92 5.48 -6.75
N ALA A 182 24.74 5.12 -5.47
CA ALA A 182 25.78 4.51 -4.64
C ALA A 182 26.10 3.05 -5.02
N GLU A 183 25.16 2.32 -5.63
CA GLU A 183 25.33 0.94 -6.08
C GLU A 183 25.91 0.82 -7.51
N ASP A 184 25.96 1.91 -8.29
CA ASP A 184 26.58 1.92 -9.62
C ASP A 184 28.12 1.82 -9.49
N VAL A 185 28.69 0.73 -10.02
CA VAL A 185 30.13 0.43 -9.95
C VAL A 185 30.99 1.51 -10.63
N ALA A 186 30.42 2.29 -11.56
CA ALA A 186 31.11 3.40 -12.22
C ALA A 186 31.14 4.70 -11.39
N VAL A 187 30.49 4.72 -10.22
CA VAL A 187 30.32 5.90 -9.36
C VAL A 187 31.16 5.79 -8.09
N GLU A 188 31.84 6.89 -7.74
CA GLU A 188 32.71 7.03 -6.57
C GLU A 188 32.37 8.30 -5.78
N GLU A 189 32.82 8.36 -4.52
CA GLU A 189 32.76 9.57 -3.67
C GLU A 189 31.37 10.20 -3.49
N VAL A 190 30.31 9.39 -3.40
CA VAL A 190 28.94 9.88 -3.22
C VAL A 190 28.79 10.60 -1.87
N ARG A 191 28.29 11.84 -1.89
CA ARG A 191 27.98 12.66 -0.72
C ARG A 191 26.61 13.29 -0.85
N LEU A 192 25.85 13.26 0.23
CA LEU A 192 24.54 13.88 0.32
C LEU A 192 24.50 14.84 1.51
N THR A 193 24.27 16.13 1.25
CA THR A 193 24.18 17.15 2.30
C THR A 193 22.95 18.02 2.14
N ALA A 194 22.42 18.54 3.25
CA ALA A 194 21.54 19.71 3.25
C ALA A 194 22.31 20.92 3.76
N GLU A 195 22.36 21.99 2.96
CA GLU A 195 23.03 23.25 3.28
C GLU A 195 21.99 24.30 3.65
N PHE A 196 21.88 24.68 4.93
CA PHE A 196 20.87 25.61 5.44
C PHE A 196 21.32 27.08 5.27
N ARG A 197 21.52 27.47 4.01
CA ARG A 197 22.09 28.77 3.62
C ARG A 197 21.28 29.93 4.18
N GLY A 198 21.93 30.82 4.93
CA GLY A 198 21.29 32.00 5.50
C GLY A 198 20.27 31.71 6.61
N ALA A 199 20.26 30.51 7.19
CA ALA A 199 19.34 30.14 8.26
C ALA A 199 19.44 31.12 9.44
N THR A 200 18.30 31.59 9.95
CA THR A 200 18.29 32.55 11.07
C THR A 200 16.96 32.52 11.80
N PHE A 201 17.01 32.73 13.11
CA PHE A 201 15.83 33.05 13.91
C PHE A 201 15.54 34.55 13.83
N ALA A 202 14.27 34.91 13.84
CA ALA A 202 13.80 36.29 13.88
C ALA A 202 12.57 36.41 14.79
N ASN A 203 12.27 37.62 15.25
CA ASN A 203 11.04 37.85 16.01
C ASN A 203 9.82 37.93 15.10
N ARG A 204 10.01 38.35 13.84
CA ARG A 204 8.95 38.54 12.86
C ARG A 204 9.51 38.54 11.44
N LEU A 205 8.80 37.90 10.52
CA LEU A 205 9.05 37.96 9.09
C LEU A 205 8.06 38.91 8.40
N ALA A 206 8.47 39.44 7.26
CA ALA A 206 7.59 40.27 6.44
C ALA A 206 6.41 39.43 5.91
N ALA A 207 5.23 40.04 5.79
CA ALA A 207 4.01 39.31 5.45
C ALA A 207 4.04 38.72 4.03
N ASP A 208 4.73 39.38 3.11
CA ASP A 208 4.97 38.94 1.73
C ASP A 208 5.85 37.68 1.65
N ALA A 209 6.60 37.34 2.70
CA ALA A 209 7.33 36.08 2.78
C ALA A 209 6.42 34.84 2.74
N PHE A 210 5.12 35.01 3.00
CA PHE A 210 4.09 33.98 2.99
C PHE A 210 3.05 34.18 1.87
N ALA A 211 3.42 34.88 0.80
CA ALA A 211 2.56 35.03 -0.37
C ALA A 211 2.69 33.81 -1.32
N MET A 212 1.55 33.19 -1.65
CA MET A 212 1.48 32.12 -2.65
C MET A 212 1.42 32.71 -4.06
N GLN A 213 2.33 32.32 -4.95
CA GLN A 213 2.21 32.60 -6.37
C GLN A 213 1.22 31.62 -7.00
N ARG A 214 0.02 32.10 -7.35
CA ARG A 214 -1.02 31.25 -7.96
C ARG A 214 -0.76 31.11 -9.47
N PRO A 215 -0.59 29.88 -10.00
CA PRO A 215 -0.54 29.69 -11.44
C PRO A 215 -1.87 30.11 -12.07
N PRO A 216 -1.89 30.90 -13.17
CA PRO A 216 -3.13 31.46 -13.74
C PRO A 216 -4.16 30.42 -14.18
N GLN A 217 -3.73 29.18 -14.44
CA GLN A 217 -4.57 28.09 -14.93
C GLN A 217 -4.77 26.97 -13.90
N ALA A 218 -4.24 27.10 -12.69
CA ALA A 218 -4.38 26.07 -11.68
C ALA A 218 -5.82 25.96 -11.18
N LYS A 219 -6.39 24.76 -11.22
CA LYS A 219 -7.68 24.45 -10.62
C LYS A 219 -7.52 24.35 -9.10
N GLN A 220 -8.41 25.01 -8.37
CA GLN A 220 -8.42 24.93 -6.91
C GLN A 220 -9.03 23.60 -6.48
N VAL A 221 -8.31 22.88 -5.64
CA VAL A 221 -8.73 21.61 -5.04
C VAL A 221 -8.49 21.68 -3.52
N LYS A 222 -9.13 20.83 -2.73
CA LYS A 222 -8.88 20.72 -1.27
C LYS A 222 -7.75 19.75 -0.98
N LYS A 223 -7.67 18.68 -1.77
CA LYS A 223 -6.59 17.70 -1.85
C LYS A 223 -6.23 17.48 -3.32
N PHE A 224 -4.99 17.13 -3.62
CA PHE A 224 -4.57 16.78 -4.96
C PHE A 224 -5.38 15.58 -5.47
N VAL A 225 -5.79 15.67 -6.73
CA VAL A 225 -6.49 14.60 -7.43
C VAL A 225 -5.48 13.90 -8.33
N PRO A 226 -5.14 12.62 -8.12
CA PRO A 226 -4.26 11.90 -9.04
C PRO A 226 -4.91 11.82 -10.43
N PRO A 227 -4.14 12.01 -11.52
CA PRO A 227 -4.67 11.77 -12.85
C PRO A 227 -4.96 10.28 -13.04
N PRO A 228 -5.88 9.95 -13.97
CA PRO A 228 -6.08 8.56 -14.34
C PRO A 228 -4.80 8.00 -14.96
N ARG A 229 -4.59 6.68 -14.83
CA ARG A 229 -3.48 6.01 -15.51
C ARG A 229 -3.49 6.35 -17.00
N GLU A 230 -2.30 6.66 -17.52
CA GLU A 230 -2.14 6.91 -18.95
C GLU A 230 -2.50 5.67 -19.77
N MET A 231 -2.97 5.92 -20.99
CA MET A 231 -3.19 4.85 -21.93
C MET A 231 -1.83 4.29 -22.38
N PRO A 232 -1.63 2.96 -22.38
CA PRO A 232 -0.35 2.38 -22.79
C PRO A 232 0.07 2.76 -24.22
N SER A 233 -0.90 3.04 -25.10
CA SER A 233 -0.66 3.57 -26.44
C SER A 233 -1.90 4.24 -27.02
N GLU A 234 -1.73 5.36 -27.71
CA GLU A 234 -2.80 5.99 -28.51
C GLU A 234 -3.20 5.16 -29.73
N LEU A 235 -2.51 4.05 -30.03
CA LEU A 235 -2.81 3.17 -31.15
C LEU A 235 -3.93 2.17 -30.85
N ILE A 236 -4.32 1.99 -29.58
CA ILE A 236 -5.42 1.11 -29.20
C ILE A 236 -6.71 1.53 -29.93
N GLY A 237 -7.38 0.55 -30.56
CA GLY A 237 -8.58 0.73 -31.37
C GLY A 237 -8.33 1.24 -32.79
N LYS A 238 -7.08 1.54 -33.18
CA LYS A 238 -6.74 1.96 -34.54
C LYS A 238 -6.31 0.76 -35.39
N THR A 239 -6.65 0.79 -36.67
CA THR A 239 -6.12 -0.13 -37.66
C THR A 239 -4.68 0.24 -37.99
N THR A 240 -3.76 -0.73 -37.87
CA THR A 240 -2.36 -0.53 -38.22
C THR A 240 -2.14 -0.64 -39.72
N SER A 241 -1.22 0.17 -40.26
CA SER A 241 -0.70 -0.02 -41.62
C SER A 241 -0.05 -1.39 -41.78
N ALA A 242 0.14 -1.83 -43.03
CA ALA A 242 0.83 -3.08 -43.31
C ALA A 242 2.26 -3.08 -42.73
N PHE A 243 2.68 -4.23 -42.22
CA PHE A 243 4.02 -4.45 -41.66
C PHE A 243 4.59 -5.79 -42.13
N ALA A 244 5.91 -5.93 -42.10
CA ALA A 244 6.59 -7.15 -42.47
C ALA A 244 7.86 -7.38 -41.65
N PHE A 245 8.05 -8.62 -41.20
CA PHE A 245 9.25 -9.04 -40.48
C PHE A 245 10.03 -10.05 -41.31
N ALA A 246 11.36 -10.03 -41.19
CA ALA A 246 12.21 -11.07 -41.78
C ALA A 246 12.17 -12.30 -40.87
N ASP A 247 11.92 -13.50 -41.42
CA ASP A 247 12.06 -14.73 -40.63
C ASP A 247 13.54 -15.13 -40.51
N LEU A 248 13.87 -15.99 -39.55
CA LEU A 248 15.24 -16.46 -39.32
C LEU A 248 15.75 -17.45 -40.38
N ALA A 249 14.91 -17.87 -41.33
CA ALA A 249 15.24 -18.74 -42.45
C ALA A 249 15.38 -18.00 -43.79
N GLY A 250 15.31 -16.66 -43.79
CA GLY A 250 15.45 -15.79 -44.96
C GLY A 250 14.15 -15.51 -45.73
N GLY A 251 12.99 -15.89 -45.21
CA GLY A 251 11.67 -15.53 -45.72
C GLY A 251 11.10 -14.26 -45.07
N THR A 252 9.79 -14.04 -45.25
CA THR A 252 9.10 -12.83 -44.80
C THR A 252 7.73 -13.16 -44.22
N VAL A 253 7.43 -12.61 -43.04
CA VAL A 253 6.13 -12.67 -42.39
C VAL A 253 5.49 -11.29 -42.47
N SER A 254 4.49 -11.12 -43.33
CA SER A 254 3.75 -9.85 -43.45
C SER A 254 2.36 -9.91 -42.86
N SER A 255 1.83 -8.77 -42.43
CA SER A 255 0.44 -8.63 -41.98
C SER A 255 -0.57 -9.17 -43.01
N ASP A 256 -0.29 -8.97 -44.30
CA ASP A 256 -1.13 -9.42 -45.41
C ASP A 256 -1.09 -10.95 -45.56
N ALA A 257 0.08 -11.57 -45.40
CA ALA A 257 0.22 -13.02 -45.44
C ALA A 257 -0.44 -13.70 -44.24
N LEU A 258 -0.54 -13.01 -43.11
CA LEU A 258 -1.23 -13.49 -41.91
C LEU A 258 -2.76 -13.35 -42.02
N GLY A 259 -3.27 -12.54 -42.96
CA GLY A 259 -4.70 -12.42 -43.26
C GLY A 259 -5.56 -12.04 -42.06
N ASP A 260 -6.70 -12.71 -41.92
CA ASP A 260 -7.72 -12.49 -40.89
C ASP A 260 -7.39 -13.11 -39.52
N LYS A 261 -6.16 -13.61 -39.34
CA LYS A 261 -5.72 -14.13 -38.04
C LYS A 261 -5.55 -13.01 -37.02
N ILE A 262 -5.80 -13.34 -35.75
CA ILE A 262 -5.36 -12.56 -34.60
C ILE A 262 -3.84 -12.69 -34.50
N LYS A 263 -3.14 -11.57 -34.31
CA LYS A 263 -1.68 -11.49 -34.38
C LYS A 263 -1.16 -11.06 -33.01
N VAL A 264 -0.42 -11.92 -32.34
CA VAL A 264 0.29 -11.61 -31.11
C VAL A 264 1.76 -11.41 -31.44
N LEU A 265 2.26 -10.21 -31.15
CA LEU A 265 3.62 -9.79 -31.44
C LEU A 265 4.28 -9.34 -30.14
N LEU A 266 5.36 -10.01 -29.73
CA LEU A 266 6.14 -9.62 -28.55
C LEU A 266 7.53 -9.17 -28.99
N TRP A 267 7.83 -7.88 -28.87
CA TRP A 267 9.16 -7.36 -29.15
C TRP A 267 10.12 -7.72 -28.01
N PHE A 268 11.34 -8.13 -28.37
CA PHE A 268 12.37 -8.55 -27.40
C PHE A 268 13.80 -8.23 -27.88
N ASN A 269 14.70 -8.09 -26.91
CA ASN A 269 16.16 -8.01 -27.08
C ASN A 269 16.85 -8.98 -26.10
N ASP A 270 18.18 -9.12 -26.16
CA ASP A 270 18.96 -9.96 -25.24
C ASP A 270 19.04 -9.32 -23.84
N HIS A 271 17.96 -9.46 -23.09
CA HIS A 271 17.82 -8.94 -21.73
C HIS A 271 17.06 -9.95 -20.84
N PRO A 272 17.39 -10.08 -19.54
CA PRO A 272 16.71 -11.04 -18.65
C PRO A 272 15.17 -10.89 -18.59
N ALA A 273 14.65 -9.65 -18.60
CA ALA A 273 13.21 -9.40 -18.62
C ALA A 273 12.54 -9.89 -19.91
N CYS A 274 13.23 -9.77 -21.05
CA CYS A 274 12.79 -10.27 -22.35
C CYS A 274 12.79 -11.80 -22.38
N ARG A 275 13.83 -12.45 -21.84
CA ARG A 275 13.88 -13.92 -21.71
C ARG A 275 12.64 -14.46 -21.01
N SER A 276 12.29 -13.91 -19.84
CA SER A 276 11.13 -14.37 -19.08
C SER A 276 9.82 -14.20 -19.86
N SER A 277 9.66 -13.05 -20.52
CA SER A 277 8.45 -12.74 -21.30
C SER A 277 8.29 -13.65 -22.53
N VAL A 278 9.39 -13.91 -23.25
CA VAL A 278 9.38 -14.83 -24.41
C VAL A 278 9.13 -16.27 -23.98
N GLN A 279 9.65 -16.70 -22.82
CA GLN A 279 9.36 -18.01 -22.25
C GLN A 279 7.88 -18.19 -21.88
N GLN A 280 7.25 -17.15 -21.32
CA GLN A 280 5.81 -17.16 -21.06
C GLN A 280 5.00 -17.15 -22.35
N LEU A 281 5.37 -16.33 -23.33
CA LEU A 281 4.74 -16.32 -24.64
C LEU A 281 4.83 -17.70 -25.32
N ASN A 282 5.97 -18.38 -25.19
CA ASN A 282 6.15 -19.74 -25.71
C ASN A 282 5.15 -20.73 -25.10
N GLN A 283 4.82 -20.61 -23.81
CA GLN A 283 3.81 -21.48 -23.18
C GLN A 283 2.43 -21.27 -23.81
N VAL A 284 2.04 -20.02 -24.07
CA VAL A 284 0.80 -19.71 -24.79
C VAL A 284 0.88 -20.19 -26.24
N TYR A 285 2.00 -19.97 -26.92
CA TYR A 285 2.23 -20.47 -28.27
C TYR A 285 2.02 -21.98 -28.37
N GLN A 286 2.51 -22.79 -27.43
CA GLN A 286 2.28 -24.24 -27.46
C GLN A 286 0.80 -24.62 -27.44
N GLN A 287 -0.04 -23.85 -26.73
CA GLN A 287 -1.49 -24.06 -26.69
C GLN A 287 -2.16 -23.65 -28.02
N TYR A 288 -1.67 -22.60 -28.67
CA TYR A 288 -2.30 -21.99 -29.84
C TYR A 288 -1.65 -22.31 -31.19
N ARG A 289 -0.52 -23.05 -31.22
CA ARG A 289 0.25 -23.31 -32.46
C ARG A 289 -0.52 -24.05 -33.56
N GLN A 290 -1.58 -24.76 -33.21
CA GLN A 290 -2.48 -25.46 -34.15
C GLN A 290 -3.80 -24.69 -34.38
N HIS A 291 -3.99 -23.53 -33.75
CA HIS A 291 -5.22 -22.76 -33.85
C HIS A 291 -5.26 -21.99 -35.18
N SER A 292 -6.28 -22.23 -36.00
CA SER A 292 -6.34 -21.71 -37.38
C SER A 292 -6.44 -20.18 -37.47
N ARG A 293 -6.97 -19.53 -36.42
CA ARG A 293 -7.20 -18.08 -36.38
C ARG A 293 -6.18 -17.26 -35.59
N VAL A 294 -5.13 -17.87 -35.04
CA VAL A 294 -4.15 -17.16 -34.19
C VAL A 294 -2.74 -17.34 -34.75
N ALA A 295 -1.96 -16.27 -34.76
CA ALA A 295 -0.57 -16.22 -35.14
C ALA A 295 0.24 -15.52 -34.04
N ILE A 296 1.30 -16.16 -33.55
CA ILE A 296 2.10 -15.67 -32.42
C ILE A 296 3.57 -15.64 -32.82
N TYR A 297 4.22 -14.50 -32.61
CA TYR A 297 5.62 -14.28 -32.99
C TYR A 297 6.39 -13.54 -31.89
N ALA A 298 7.63 -13.97 -31.67
CA ALA A 298 8.62 -13.20 -30.93
C ALA A 298 9.42 -12.33 -31.91
N VAL A 299 9.35 -11.02 -31.77
CA VAL A 299 9.91 -10.03 -32.69
C VAL A 299 11.23 -9.48 -32.13
N CYS A 300 12.34 -9.89 -32.71
CA CYS A 300 13.67 -9.51 -32.27
C CYS A 300 14.03 -8.09 -32.73
N THR A 301 14.52 -7.25 -31.80
CA THR A 301 15.01 -5.89 -32.04
C THR A 301 16.53 -5.77 -32.02
N GLU A 302 17.26 -6.88 -31.90
CA GLU A 302 18.73 -6.85 -31.95
C GLU A 302 19.23 -6.20 -33.25
N PRO A 303 20.32 -5.40 -33.19
CA PRO A 303 20.83 -4.69 -34.35
C PRO A 303 21.26 -5.64 -35.46
N ALA A 304 21.35 -5.12 -36.69
CA ALA A 304 21.73 -5.89 -37.88
C ALA A 304 23.10 -6.60 -37.77
N THR A 305 23.94 -6.19 -36.82
CA THR A 305 25.23 -6.86 -36.51
C THR A 305 25.06 -8.24 -35.89
N VAL A 306 23.89 -8.54 -35.31
CA VAL A 306 23.54 -9.88 -34.81
C VAL A 306 22.92 -10.68 -35.97
N SER A 307 23.47 -11.87 -36.25
CA SER A 307 23.02 -12.74 -37.34
C SER A 307 21.74 -13.51 -36.97
N ASP A 308 21.02 -14.00 -37.98
CA ASP A 308 19.82 -14.83 -37.78
C ASP A 308 20.15 -16.13 -37.02
N GLU A 309 21.33 -16.70 -37.26
CA GLU A 309 21.84 -17.87 -36.54
C GLU A 309 22.05 -17.57 -35.05
N GLN A 310 22.59 -16.40 -34.71
CA GLN A 310 22.78 -16.00 -33.31
C GLN A 310 21.45 -15.79 -32.59
N ILE A 311 20.46 -15.20 -33.26
CA ILE A 311 19.11 -15.05 -32.69
C ILE A 311 18.45 -16.43 -32.53
N GLY A 312 18.62 -17.34 -33.48
CA GLY A 312 18.17 -18.73 -33.35
C GLY A 312 18.82 -19.46 -32.17
N GLN A 313 20.12 -19.28 -31.97
CA GLN A 313 20.85 -19.82 -30.82
C GLN A 313 20.36 -19.21 -29.49
N LEU A 314 20.02 -17.92 -29.47
CA LEU A 314 19.46 -17.24 -28.30
C LEU A 314 18.09 -17.84 -27.91
N LEU A 315 17.19 -18.03 -28.88
CA LEU A 315 15.89 -18.64 -28.64
C LEU A 315 16.02 -20.12 -28.18
N GLN A 316 16.99 -20.86 -28.74
CA GLN A 316 17.32 -22.22 -28.26
C GLN A 316 17.86 -22.21 -26.83
N LEU A 317 18.75 -21.26 -26.50
CA LEU A 317 19.28 -21.08 -25.15
C LEU A 317 18.16 -20.77 -24.14
N TRP A 318 17.17 -19.99 -24.57
CA TRP A 318 15.98 -19.70 -23.76
C TRP A 318 14.96 -20.84 -23.73
N GLN A 319 15.21 -21.92 -24.48
CA GLN A 319 14.36 -23.11 -24.55
C GLN A 319 12.95 -22.79 -25.05
N VAL A 320 12.84 -21.95 -26.07
CA VAL A 320 11.56 -21.56 -26.67
C VAL A 320 11.44 -22.04 -28.11
N GLU A 321 10.21 -22.38 -28.52
CA GLU A 321 9.86 -22.82 -29.88
C GLU A 321 8.95 -21.82 -30.61
N VAL A 322 8.54 -20.73 -29.93
CA VAL A 322 7.78 -19.65 -30.57
C VAL A 322 8.57 -19.11 -31.76
N PRO A 323 7.93 -18.91 -32.94
CA PRO A 323 8.63 -18.44 -34.11
C PRO A 323 9.25 -17.05 -33.88
N GLY A 324 10.58 -16.98 -34.01
CA GLY A 324 11.33 -15.73 -34.02
C GLY A 324 11.30 -15.06 -35.38
N VAL A 325 11.06 -13.75 -35.40
CA VAL A 325 11.19 -12.89 -36.59
C VAL A 325 11.98 -11.62 -36.23
N ARG A 326 12.48 -10.90 -37.22
CA ARG A 326 13.29 -9.70 -37.05
C ARG A 326 12.59 -8.46 -37.56
N ASP A 327 12.65 -7.41 -36.75
CA ASP A 327 12.15 -6.09 -37.12
C ASP A 327 13.26 -5.22 -37.75
N VAL A 328 13.68 -5.59 -38.95
CA VAL A 328 14.77 -4.90 -39.66
C VAL A 328 14.37 -3.52 -40.21
N GLN A 329 13.07 -3.26 -40.34
CA GLN A 329 12.53 -1.98 -40.83
C GLN A 329 12.07 -1.06 -39.70
N ALA A 330 12.28 -1.45 -38.43
CA ALA A 330 11.91 -0.69 -37.24
C ALA A 330 10.41 -0.37 -37.13
N PHE A 331 9.54 -1.30 -37.55
CA PHE A 331 8.08 -1.18 -37.39
C PHE A 331 7.68 -1.01 -35.91
N GLY A 332 8.37 -1.66 -34.99
CA GLY A 332 8.19 -1.50 -33.56
C GLY A 332 8.29 -0.04 -33.14
N ARG A 333 9.33 0.67 -33.60
CA ARG A 333 9.53 2.10 -33.31
C ARG A 333 8.59 2.99 -34.11
N ASP A 334 8.52 2.81 -35.42
CA ASP A 334 7.93 3.79 -36.33
C ASP A 334 6.41 3.60 -36.51
N LEU A 335 5.94 2.35 -36.49
CA LEU A 335 4.52 2.02 -36.65
C LEU A 335 3.83 1.79 -35.31
N PHE A 336 4.40 0.93 -34.46
CA PHE A 336 3.80 0.55 -33.18
C PHE A 336 4.19 1.47 -32.01
N GLN A 337 5.16 2.38 -32.21
CA GLN A 337 5.61 3.34 -31.19
C GLN A 337 6.03 2.68 -29.87
N ILE A 338 6.71 1.53 -29.98
CA ILE A 338 7.16 0.75 -28.83
C ILE A 338 8.26 1.52 -28.09
N PRO A 339 8.08 1.81 -26.79
CA PRO A 339 9.03 2.63 -26.05
C PRO A 339 10.27 1.81 -25.62
N TRP A 340 10.09 0.53 -25.24
CA TRP A 340 11.16 -0.41 -24.93
C TRP A 340 10.69 -1.87 -25.00
N ALA A 341 11.64 -2.81 -25.02
CA ALA A 341 11.37 -4.23 -24.94
C ALA A 341 11.51 -4.76 -23.49
N PRO A 342 10.70 -5.75 -23.06
CA PRO A 342 9.66 -6.41 -23.84
C PRO A 342 8.40 -5.56 -23.98
N THR A 343 7.70 -5.66 -25.12
CA THR A 343 6.37 -5.06 -25.34
C THR A 343 5.52 -6.00 -26.17
N MET A 344 4.30 -6.29 -25.72
CA MET A 344 3.33 -7.14 -26.42
C MET A 344 2.24 -6.31 -27.09
N VAL A 345 1.93 -6.66 -28.33
CA VAL A 345 0.80 -6.12 -29.08
C VAL A 345 -0.08 -7.28 -29.54
N VAL A 346 -1.40 -7.11 -29.42
CA VAL A 346 -2.40 -8.04 -29.98
C VAL A 346 -3.28 -7.30 -30.98
N LEU A 347 -3.28 -7.78 -32.21
CA LEU A 347 -4.12 -7.28 -33.31
C LEU A 347 -5.22 -8.28 -33.64
N ASP A 348 -6.40 -7.81 -34.04
CA ASP A 348 -7.45 -8.66 -34.58
C ASP A 348 -7.22 -9.03 -36.07
N GLY A 349 -8.20 -9.72 -36.66
CA GLY A 349 -8.18 -10.09 -38.07
C GLY A 349 -8.22 -8.91 -39.06
N ASN A 350 -8.64 -7.73 -38.61
CA ASN A 350 -8.67 -6.50 -39.40
C ASN A 350 -7.45 -5.61 -39.14
N ASN A 351 -6.44 -6.12 -38.42
CA ASN A 351 -5.27 -5.37 -37.97
C ASN A 351 -5.61 -4.18 -37.05
N VAL A 352 -6.75 -4.23 -36.34
CA VAL A 352 -7.06 -3.29 -35.26
C VAL A 352 -6.26 -3.69 -34.03
N LEU A 353 -5.66 -2.72 -33.37
CA LEU A 353 -4.90 -2.96 -32.14
C LEU A 353 -5.83 -3.06 -30.93
N HIS A 354 -5.83 -4.21 -30.26
CA HIS A 354 -6.67 -4.45 -29.08
C HIS A 354 -5.91 -4.35 -27.76
N ILE A 355 -4.70 -4.90 -27.70
CA ILE A 355 -3.87 -4.89 -26.48
C ILE A 355 -2.52 -4.29 -26.81
N PHE A 356 -2.05 -3.40 -25.94
CA PHE A 356 -0.71 -2.83 -25.95
C PHE A 356 -0.16 -2.90 -24.53
N GLU A 357 0.87 -3.71 -24.32
CA GLU A 357 1.40 -3.97 -22.99
C GLU A 357 2.92 -3.81 -22.97
N VAL A 358 3.39 -2.88 -22.15
CA VAL A 358 4.80 -2.51 -22.04
C VAL A 358 5.40 -3.15 -20.80
N GLY A 359 6.55 -3.79 -20.95
CA GLY A 359 7.25 -4.48 -19.87
C GLY A 359 6.88 -5.96 -19.74
N ALA A 360 7.48 -6.60 -18.72
CA ALA A 360 7.26 -8.01 -18.46
C ALA A 360 5.96 -8.22 -17.68
N ASN A 361 5.14 -9.16 -18.14
CA ASN A 361 3.88 -9.53 -17.48
C ASN A 361 4.01 -10.90 -16.79
N PRO A 362 4.06 -10.98 -15.46
CA PRO A 362 4.17 -12.25 -14.75
C PRO A 362 2.94 -13.17 -14.99
N ASN A 363 1.79 -12.61 -15.37
CA ASN A 363 0.52 -13.29 -15.58
C ASN A 363 0.18 -13.57 -17.06
N LEU A 364 1.11 -13.30 -17.99
CA LEU A 364 0.87 -13.43 -19.43
C LEU A 364 0.25 -14.78 -19.83
N VAL A 365 0.72 -15.88 -19.21
CA VAL A 365 0.23 -17.24 -19.49
C VAL A 365 -1.23 -17.45 -19.09
N ALA A 366 -1.72 -16.74 -18.08
CA ALA A 366 -3.10 -16.81 -17.61
C ALA A 366 -4.03 -15.83 -18.36
N GLU A 367 -3.51 -14.65 -18.71
CA GLU A 367 -4.30 -13.55 -19.27
C GLU A 367 -4.42 -13.62 -20.80
N LEU A 368 -3.32 -13.87 -21.51
CA LEU A 368 -3.32 -13.86 -22.97
C LEU A 368 -4.29 -14.89 -23.58
N PRO A 369 -4.43 -16.13 -23.07
CA PRO A 369 -5.47 -17.05 -23.56
C PRO A 369 -6.89 -16.48 -23.47
N GLN A 370 -7.22 -15.78 -22.39
CA GLN A 370 -8.55 -15.17 -22.22
C GLN A 370 -8.77 -14.04 -23.24
N VAL A 371 -7.75 -13.21 -23.46
CA VAL A 371 -7.75 -12.18 -24.52
C VAL A 371 -8.00 -12.82 -25.89
N LEU A 372 -7.26 -13.88 -26.21
CA LEU A 372 -7.37 -14.58 -27.49
C LEU A 372 -8.76 -15.22 -27.68
N GLU A 373 -9.31 -15.86 -26.66
CA GLU A 373 -10.67 -16.43 -26.70
C GLU A 373 -11.73 -15.37 -27.00
N ARG A 374 -11.67 -14.22 -26.31
CA ARG A 374 -12.60 -13.09 -26.51
C ARG A 374 -12.47 -12.49 -27.92
N LEU A 375 -11.24 -12.33 -28.42
CA LEU A 375 -11.02 -11.85 -29.79
C LEU A 375 -11.46 -12.87 -30.85
N VAL A 376 -11.29 -14.17 -30.59
CA VAL A 376 -11.83 -15.24 -31.45
C VAL A 376 -13.36 -15.18 -31.47
N ALA A 377 -14.01 -14.88 -30.34
CA ALA A 377 -15.44 -14.66 -30.24
C ALA A 377 -15.92 -13.34 -30.92
N GLY A 378 -15.00 -12.47 -31.34
CA GLY A 378 -15.30 -11.21 -32.02
C GLY A 378 -15.60 -10.04 -31.08
N GLU A 379 -15.19 -10.12 -29.82
CA GLU A 379 -15.37 -9.05 -28.84
C GLU A 379 -14.44 -7.85 -29.09
N ASN A 380 -14.93 -6.64 -28.80
CA ASN A 380 -14.17 -5.40 -28.99
C ASN A 380 -13.44 -4.95 -27.71
N LEU A 381 -12.32 -5.60 -27.41
CA LEU A 381 -11.50 -5.25 -26.24
C LEU A 381 -10.94 -3.82 -26.27
N ALA A 382 -10.59 -3.30 -27.46
CA ALA A 382 -10.10 -1.94 -27.61
C ALA A 382 -11.17 -0.92 -27.19
N GLY A 383 -12.42 -1.14 -27.61
CA GLY A 383 -13.56 -0.32 -27.24
C GLY A 383 -13.76 -0.27 -25.73
N GLU A 384 -13.67 -1.41 -25.04
CA GLU A 384 -13.76 -1.47 -23.58
C GLU A 384 -12.67 -0.65 -22.89
N ILE A 385 -11.41 -0.78 -23.34
CA ILE A 385 -10.27 -0.02 -22.79
C ILE A 385 -10.44 1.48 -23.02
N LEU A 386 -10.86 1.89 -24.23
CA LEU A 386 -11.10 3.28 -24.59
C LEU A 386 -12.24 3.88 -23.78
N ASP A 387 -13.35 3.14 -23.60
CA ASP A 387 -14.49 3.57 -22.80
C ASP A 387 -14.12 3.71 -21.33
N GLN A 388 -13.38 2.75 -20.76
CA GLN A 388 -12.88 2.82 -19.39
C GLN A 388 -11.97 4.04 -19.19
N PHE A 389 -11.03 4.29 -20.12
CA PHE A 389 -10.15 5.46 -20.07
C PHE A 389 -10.93 6.77 -20.20
N HIS A 390 -11.90 6.85 -21.12
CA HIS A 390 -12.75 8.03 -21.27
C HIS A 390 -13.58 8.28 -20.01
N GLN A 391 -14.18 7.25 -19.41
CA GLN A 391 -14.91 7.37 -18.16
C GLN A 391 -14.00 7.84 -17.01
N ALA A 392 -12.79 7.30 -16.90
CA ALA A 392 -11.80 7.73 -15.91
C ALA A 392 -11.40 9.20 -16.09
N ARG A 393 -11.21 9.66 -17.34
CA ARG A 393 -10.94 11.08 -17.64
C ARG A 393 -12.10 11.99 -17.30
N VAL A 394 -13.33 11.62 -17.67
CA VAL A 394 -14.53 12.41 -17.31
C VAL A 394 -14.66 12.49 -15.79
N LYS A 395 -14.44 11.38 -15.08
CA LYS A 395 -14.47 11.33 -13.62
C LYS A 395 -13.41 12.24 -13.01
N TYR A 396 -12.17 12.18 -13.50
CA TYR A 396 -11.08 13.07 -13.11
C TYR A 396 -11.42 14.55 -13.33
N GLU A 397 -11.97 14.91 -14.50
CA GLU A 397 -12.40 16.28 -14.78
C GLU A 397 -13.51 16.76 -13.83
N GLN A 398 -14.44 15.87 -13.45
CA GLN A 398 -15.47 16.15 -12.46
C GLN A 398 -14.88 16.34 -11.06
N MET A 399 -13.92 15.52 -10.63
CA MET A 399 -13.21 15.68 -9.35
C MET A 399 -12.49 17.02 -9.29
N LEU A 400 -11.75 17.36 -10.35
CA LEU A 400 -11.07 18.66 -10.48
C LEU A 400 -12.05 19.84 -10.46
N ALA A 401 -13.24 19.70 -11.04
CA ALA A 401 -14.26 20.75 -11.03
C ALA A 401 -14.93 20.92 -9.65
N ARG A 402 -15.08 19.82 -8.89
CA ARG A 402 -15.59 19.84 -7.51
C ARG A 402 -14.54 20.32 -6.51
N GLY A 403 -13.26 20.20 -6.88
CA GLY A 403 -12.14 20.53 -6.02
C GLY A 403 -11.85 19.46 -4.97
N GLU A 404 -12.26 18.21 -5.18
CA GLU A 404 -12.02 17.10 -4.24
C GLU A 404 -11.79 15.82 -5.04
N PRO A 405 -10.83 14.96 -4.65
CA PRO A 405 -10.75 13.60 -5.18
C PRO A 405 -12.04 12.83 -4.86
N ASP A 406 -12.43 11.88 -5.71
CA ASP A 406 -13.52 10.98 -5.32
C ASP A 406 -13.09 10.17 -4.12
N ALA A 407 -14.06 9.80 -3.28
CA ALA A 407 -13.90 8.96 -2.10
C ALA A 407 -13.30 7.55 -2.36
N LEU A 408 -12.91 7.26 -3.61
CA LEU A 408 -12.41 5.98 -4.09
C LEU A 408 -10.86 5.89 -4.21
N ASP A 409 -10.12 7.01 -4.21
CA ASP A 409 -8.64 7.00 -4.32
C ASP A 409 -7.90 7.87 -3.28
N THR A 410 -8.64 8.50 -2.38
CA THR A 410 -8.11 8.98 -1.10
C THR A 410 -9.08 8.49 -0.04
N ALA A 411 -8.60 7.91 1.05
CA ALA A 411 -9.46 7.67 2.20
C ALA A 411 -10.19 9.00 2.50
N PRO A 412 -11.53 9.06 2.45
CA PRO A 412 -12.25 10.30 2.72
C PRO A 412 -11.83 10.89 4.07
N ASP A 413 -12.04 12.19 4.27
CA ASP A 413 -12.12 12.67 5.65
C ASP A 413 -13.16 11.80 6.38
N GLY A 414 -12.82 11.32 7.58
CA GLY A 414 -13.62 10.30 8.28
C GLY A 414 -15.11 10.62 8.25
N ALA A 415 -15.94 9.62 7.91
CA ALA A 415 -17.37 9.84 7.80
C ALA A 415 -17.92 10.45 9.11
N PRO A 416 -18.74 11.51 9.05
CA PRO A 416 -19.25 12.15 10.26
C PRO A 416 -20.00 11.12 11.10
N VAL A 417 -19.63 11.03 12.38
CA VAL A 417 -20.23 10.08 13.32
C VAL A 417 -21.73 10.35 13.44
N ALA A 418 -22.55 9.36 13.11
CA ALA A 418 -23.99 9.43 13.25
C ALA A 418 -24.41 9.33 14.72
N ALA A 419 -25.54 9.95 15.07
CA ALA A 419 -26.09 9.90 16.43
C ALA A 419 -26.43 8.46 16.86
N ALA A 420 -26.25 8.16 18.15
CA ALA A 420 -26.54 6.83 18.68
C ALA A 420 -27.99 6.39 18.43
N THR A 421 -28.17 5.13 18.04
CA THR A 421 -29.49 4.51 17.81
C THR A 421 -29.53 3.14 18.47
N SER A 422 -30.74 2.61 18.70
CA SER A 422 -30.92 1.23 19.16
C SER A 422 -31.11 0.28 17.96
N PRO A 423 -30.63 -0.97 18.05
CA PRO A 423 -30.91 -1.98 17.04
C PRO A 423 -32.40 -2.28 16.92
N GLY A 424 -32.82 -2.78 15.76
CA GLY A 424 -34.22 -3.07 15.48
C GLY A 424 -34.70 -4.42 16.00
N LEU A 425 -33.79 -5.41 16.11
CA LEU A 425 -34.09 -6.80 16.47
C LEU A 425 -33.35 -7.23 17.74
N LEU A 426 -32.06 -6.90 17.87
CA LEU A 426 -31.25 -7.24 19.03
C LEU A 426 -31.72 -6.45 20.26
N ARG A 427 -31.61 -7.08 21.43
CA ARG A 427 -31.69 -6.38 22.71
C ARG A 427 -30.26 -6.20 23.23
N LEU A 428 -29.84 -4.96 23.38
CA LEU A 428 -28.56 -4.60 23.97
C LEU A 428 -28.78 -4.09 25.39
N ARG A 429 -28.15 -4.74 26.35
CA ARG A 429 -28.08 -4.27 27.74
C ARG A 429 -26.65 -3.81 28.02
N PRO A 430 -26.42 -2.53 28.39
CA PRO A 430 -25.09 -2.09 28.79
C PRO A 430 -24.53 -2.99 29.88
N ALA A 431 -23.34 -3.54 29.65
CA ALA A 431 -22.65 -4.44 30.58
C ALA A 431 -21.65 -3.65 31.42
N TRP A 432 -20.71 -2.97 30.76
CA TRP A 432 -19.67 -2.19 31.40
C TRP A 432 -19.07 -1.14 30.45
N THR A 433 -18.31 -0.22 31.02
CA THR A 433 -17.49 0.75 30.30
C THR A 433 -16.19 0.94 31.06
N SER A 434 -15.07 0.80 30.35
CA SER A 434 -13.73 1.05 30.89
C SER A 434 -13.18 2.33 30.27
N THR A 435 -12.81 3.28 31.13
CA THR A 435 -12.13 4.54 30.77
C THR A 435 -10.69 4.56 31.29
N GLU A 436 -10.16 3.40 31.68
CA GLU A 436 -8.80 3.27 32.20
C GLU A 436 -7.73 3.29 31.10
N LEU A 437 -8.13 3.14 29.84
CA LEU A 437 -7.25 3.21 28.68
C LEU A 437 -7.13 4.66 28.23
N THR A 438 -5.95 5.04 27.77
CA THR A 438 -5.63 6.41 27.35
C THR A 438 -5.81 6.65 25.84
N ALA A 439 -5.64 5.59 25.04
CA ALA A 439 -5.75 5.62 23.59
C ALA A 439 -6.27 4.26 23.07
N ALA A 440 -7.52 3.93 23.39
CA ALA A 440 -8.11 2.62 23.07
C ALA A 440 -8.27 2.39 21.55
N GLY A 441 -7.53 1.41 21.01
CA GLY A 441 -7.50 1.04 19.59
C GLY A 441 -8.18 -0.30 19.29
N ASN A 442 -7.64 -1.07 18.34
CA ASN A 442 -8.19 -2.37 17.96
C ASN A 442 -8.31 -3.35 19.14
N ILE A 443 -9.28 -4.25 19.02
CA ILE A 443 -9.61 -5.26 20.04
C ILE A 443 -9.47 -6.64 19.41
N LEU A 444 -8.77 -7.55 20.10
CA LEU A 444 -8.74 -8.97 19.79
C LEU A 444 -9.39 -9.75 20.94
N ALA A 445 -10.44 -10.52 20.62
CA ALA A 445 -11.05 -11.45 21.57
C ALA A 445 -10.28 -12.77 21.58
N ILE A 446 -9.93 -13.25 22.77
CA ILE A 446 -9.26 -14.52 23.00
C ILE A 446 -10.18 -15.44 23.80
N ASP A 447 -10.54 -16.57 23.18
CA ASP A 447 -11.19 -17.67 23.86
C ASP A 447 -10.12 -18.57 24.49
N GLN A 448 -10.20 -18.75 25.81
CA GLN A 448 -9.31 -19.59 26.61
C GLN A 448 -9.81 -21.06 26.69
N GLY A 449 -10.90 -21.40 26.00
CA GLY A 449 -11.38 -22.77 25.82
C GLY A 449 -12.14 -23.38 27.01
N THR A 450 -12.25 -22.69 28.15
CA THR A 450 -12.94 -23.20 29.36
C THR A 450 -13.65 -22.13 30.22
N GLY A 451 -13.71 -20.87 29.78
CA GLY A 451 -14.24 -19.76 30.57
C GLY A 451 -14.54 -18.52 29.74
N ASP A 452 -14.75 -17.39 30.41
CA ASP A 452 -15.08 -16.10 29.81
C ASP A 452 -14.04 -15.59 28.79
N THR A 453 -14.48 -14.79 27.83
CA THR A 453 -13.59 -14.18 26.83
C THR A 453 -12.67 -13.13 27.46
N THR A 454 -11.37 -13.19 27.15
CA THR A 454 -10.42 -12.10 27.42
C THR A 454 -10.35 -11.19 26.20
N PHE A 455 -10.39 -9.87 26.42
CA PHE A 455 -10.23 -8.88 25.35
C PHE A 455 -8.85 -8.22 25.46
N LEU A 456 -8.06 -8.33 24.40
CA LEU A 456 -6.78 -7.64 24.23
C LEU A 456 -7.05 -6.34 23.48
N VAL A 457 -6.80 -5.20 24.10
CA VAL A 457 -7.08 -3.87 23.53
C VAL A 457 -5.78 -3.10 23.36
N HIS A 458 -5.55 -2.54 22.18
CA HIS A 458 -4.46 -1.58 22.01
C HIS A 458 -4.70 -0.34 22.89
N ASP A 459 -3.69 0.09 23.64
CA ASP A 459 -3.67 1.37 24.37
C ASP A 459 -2.50 2.20 23.83
N GLY A 460 -2.78 2.94 22.76
CA GLY A 460 -1.76 3.55 21.91
C GLY A 460 -1.08 2.54 20.99
N TRP A 461 0.13 2.88 20.55
CA TRP A 461 0.83 2.15 19.47
C TRP A 461 1.80 1.08 19.95
N ARG A 462 2.00 0.96 21.26
CA ARG A 462 3.06 0.14 21.87
C ARG A 462 2.62 -0.64 23.10
N SER A 463 1.34 -0.57 23.45
CA SER A 463 0.82 -1.29 24.61
C SER A 463 -0.45 -2.05 24.28
N ILE A 464 -0.58 -3.22 24.90
CA ILE A 464 -1.78 -4.03 24.92
C ILE A 464 -2.28 -4.12 26.37
N VAL A 465 -3.56 -3.86 26.55
CA VAL A 465 -4.26 -3.99 27.83
C VAL A 465 -5.18 -5.20 27.75
N GLU A 466 -5.09 -6.07 28.76
CA GLU A 466 -6.02 -7.19 28.91
C GLU A 466 -7.22 -6.75 29.74
N LEU A 467 -8.41 -6.95 29.18
CA LEU A 467 -9.67 -6.79 29.88
C LEU A 467 -10.30 -8.17 30.06
N ALA A 468 -10.75 -8.46 31.28
CA ALA A 468 -11.65 -9.57 31.54
C ALA A 468 -13.03 -9.30 30.91
N ALA A 469 -13.87 -10.34 30.80
CA ALA A 469 -15.20 -10.20 30.21
C ALA A 469 -16.16 -9.26 30.97
N ASP A 470 -15.84 -8.94 32.23
CA ASP A 470 -16.52 -7.94 33.05
C ASP A 470 -15.99 -6.51 32.89
N GLY A 471 -14.98 -6.30 32.01
CA GLY A 471 -14.39 -5.00 31.70
C GLY A 471 -13.25 -4.58 32.62
N ARG A 472 -12.88 -5.39 33.61
CA ARG A 472 -11.77 -5.10 34.51
C ARG A 472 -10.42 -5.29 33.82
N VAL A 473 -9.52 -4.32 33.97
CA VAL A 473 -8.12 -4.45 33.54
C VAL A 473 -7.42 -5.53 34.37
N THR A 474 -6.96 -6.59 33.72
CA THR A 474 -6.24 -7.71 34.37
C THR A 474 -4.74 -7.61 34.19
N ALA A 475 -4.28 -7.04 33.08
CA ALA A 475 -2.86 -6.85 32.80
C ALA A 475 -2.63 -5.70 31.81
N ARG A 476 -1.41 -5.17 31.81
CA ARG A 476 -0.92 -4.20 30.83
C ARG A 476 0.46 -4.67 30.37
N HIS A 477 0.61 -4.74 29.06
CA HIS A 477 1.83 -5.21 28.42
C HIS A 477 2.38 -4.08 27.57
N GLU A 478 3.59 -3.65 27.90
CA GLU A 478 4.38 -2.81 27.01
C GLU A 478 5.12 -3.72 26.04
N LEU A 479 4.95 -3.47 24.75
CA LEU A 479 5.53 -4.31 23.72
C LEU A 479 6.99 -3.91 23.50
N ASP A 480 7.91 -4.88 23.61
CA ASP A 480 9.30 -4.70 23.19
C ASP A 480 9.37 -4.54 21.66
N LEU A 481 9.23 -3.30 21.20
CA LEU A 481 9.26 -2.91 19.80
C LEU A 481 10.50 -2.07 19.53
N PRO A 482 11.09 -2.14 18.31
CA PRO A 482 12.18 -1.23 17.95
C PRO A 482 11.76 0.25 18.12
N ASP A 483 12.74 1.14 18.26
CA ASP A 483 12.49 2.58 18.34
C ASP A 483 11.69 3.03 17.11
N MET A 484 10.67 3.88 17.29
CA MET A 484 9.73 4.34 16.24
C MET A 484 8.77 3.29 15.66
N ALA A 485 8.91 2.00 15.99
CA ALA A 485 7.93 1.00 15.59
C ALA A 485 6.60 1.20 16.34
N ALA A 486 5.51 1.06 15.60
CA ALA A 486 4.15 1.25 16.07
C ALA A 486 3.28 0.13 15.54
N VAL A 487 2.46 -0.46 16.41
CA VAL A 487 1.50 -1.51 16.04
C VAL A 487 0.08 -1.05 16.34
N SER A 488 -0.83 -1.43 15.45
CA SER A 488 -2.26 -1.13 15.57
C SER A 488 -3.14 -2.33 15.21
N GLN A 489 -2.57 -3.36 14.59
CA GLN A 489 -3.21 -4.62 14.32
C GLN A 489 -2.64 -5.70 15.23
N LEU A 490 -3.48 -6.66 15.60
CA LEU A 490 -3.11 -7.82 16.38
C LEU A 490 -3.90 -9.04 15.91
N GLN A 491 -3.22 -10.16 15.70
CA GLN A 491 -3.83 -11.48 15.54
C GLN A 491 -3.16 -12.48 16.49
N SER A 492 -3.82 -13.61 16.73
CA SER A 492 -3.25 -14.71 17.52
C SER A 492 -3.48 -16.06 16.86
N ALA A 493 -2.58 -17.01 17.10
CA ALA A 493 -2.74 -18.40 16.74
C ALA A 493 -2.22 -19.32 17.86
N LEU A 494 -2.63 -20.59 17.79
CA LEU A 494 -2.12 -21.67 18.63
C LEU A 494 -1.28 -22.62 17.77
N ASP A 495 -0.12 -23.05 18.27
CA ASP A 495 0.63 -24.15 17.67
C ASP A 495 0.01 -25.52 18.00
N GLY A 496 0.57 -26.59 17.44
CA GLY A 496 0.13 -27.97 17.68
C GLY A 496 0.31 -28.46 19.12
N GLN A 497 1.01 -27.70 19.98
CA GLN A 497 1.15 -27.94 21.41
C GLN A 497 0.21 -27.06 22.26
N ASN A 498 -0.69 -26.30 21.63
CA ASN A 498 -1.56 -25.29 22.25
C ASN A 498 -0.81 -24.11 22.90
N SER A 499 0.41 -23.82 22.46
CA SER A 499 1.12 -22.60 22.84
C SER A 499 0.61 -21.43 22.00
N ARG A 500 0.33 -20.30 22.65
CA ARG A 500 -0.19 -19.10 21.98
C ARG A 500 0.91 -18.17 21.51
N TYR A 501 0.73 -17.66 20.30
CA TYR A 501 1.56 -16.61 19.72
C TYR A 501 0.68 -15.48 19.22
N TYR A 502 1.26 -14.28 19.21
CA TYR A 502 0.63 -13.07 18.70
C TYR A 502 1.47 -12.50 17.57
N VAL A 503 0.82 -11.96 16.54
CA VAL A 503 1.48 -11.15 15.50
C VAL A 503 0.86 -9.76 15.50
N ALA A 504 1.71 -8.73 15.56
CA ALA A 504 1.30 -7.34 15.60
C ALA A 504 2.03 -6.51 14.53
N TRP A 505 1.31 -5.60 13.89
CA TRP A 505 1.83 -4.72 12.84
C TRP A 505 0.96 -3.46 12.71
N SER A 506 1.33 -2.53 11.82
CA SER A 506 0.43 -1.47 11.37
C SER A 506 0.36 -1.49 9.85
N LEU A 507 -0.73 -0.99 9.27
CA LEU A 507 -0.80 -0.85 7.82
C LEU A 507 0.36 0.06 7.38
N ARG A 508 1.05 -0.37 6.33
CA ARG A 508 2.23 0.27 5.74
C ARG A 508 3.49 0.27 6.62
N SER A 509 3.53 -0.48 7.74
CA SER A 509 4.73 -0.55 8.57
C SER A 509 5.88 -1.28 7.86
N ASN A 510 7.11 -1.03 8.30
CA ASN A 510 8.31 -1.69 7.76
C ASN A 510 8.52 -3.11 8.31
N GLN A 511 7.84 -3.47 9.40
CA GLN A 511 7.98 -4.78 10.03
C GLN A 511 6.66 -5.23 10.65
N VAL A 512 6.56 -6.54 10.86
CA VAL A 512 5.64 -7.23 11.77
C VAL A 512 6.44 -7.79 12.93
N HIS A 513 5.79 -7.92 14.08
CA HIS A 513 6.42 -8.40 15.30
C HIS A 513 5.62 -9.57 15.86
N VAL A 514 6.31 -10.68 16.14
CA VAL A 514 5.72 -11.88 16.74
C VAL A 514 6.08 -11.93 18.22
N PHE A 515 5.10 -12.23 19.07
CA PHE A 515 5.26 -12.37 20.52
C PHE A 515 4.77 -13.74 20.98
N ASP A 516 5.38 -14.29 22.02
CA ASP A 516 4.88 -15.48 22.70
C ASP A 516 3.74 -15.13 23.69
N ALA A 517 3.21 -16.15 24.37
CA ALA A 517 2.14 -16.01 25.35
C ALA A 517 2.50 -15.12 26.55
N THR A 518 3.79 -14.85 26.78
CA THR A 518 4.30 -13.98 27.84
C THR A 518 4.63 -12.57 27.34
N TRP A 519 4.26 -12.24 26.09
CA TRP A 519 4.56 -10.97 25.42
C TRP A 519 6.05 -10.72 25.19
N HIS A 520 6.88 -11.76 25.24
CA HIS A 520 8.26 -11.66 24.81
C HIS A 520 8.32 -11.69 23.27
N ARG A 521 9.06 -10.74 22.68
CA ARG A 521 9.18 -10.66 21.21
C ARG A 521 10.07 -11.79 20.70
N VAL A 522 9.49 -12.66 19.88
CA VAL A 522 10.13 -13.82 19.26
C VAL A 522 10.79 -13.44 17.92
N LEU A 523 10.12 -12.61 17.12
CA LEU A 523 10.57 -12.25 15.77
C LEU A 523 10.17 -10.81 15.40
N SER A 524 11.01 -10.14 14.61
CA SER A 524 10.62 -8.99 13.79
C SER A 524 10.94 -9.29 12.33
N TYR A 525 9.98 -9.12 11.44
CA TYR A 525 10.12 -9.51 10.03
C TYR A 525 9.44 -8.50 9.08
N PRO A 526 10.00 -8.22 7.89
CA PRO A 526 11.34 -8.61 7.46
C PRO A 526 12.41 -7.91 8.31
N PRO A 527 13.71 -8.26 8.20
CA PRO A 527 14.76 -7.44 8.78
C PRO A 527 14.62 -5.98 8.32
N SER A 528 14.86 -5.00 9.21
CA SER A 528 14.61 -3.58 8.93
C SER A 528 15.40 -3.03 7.73
N SER A 529 16.48 -3.71 7.34
CA SER A 529 17.30 -3.38 6.17
C SER A 529 16.72 -3.83 4.83
N VAL A 530 15.66 -4.64 4.82
CA VAL A 530 15.03 -5.14 3.59
C VAL A 530 13.99 -4.11 3.11
N PRO A 531 14.20 -3.44 1.96
CA PRO A 531 13.24 -2.46 1.45
C PRO A 531 12.00 -3.14 0.88
N HIS A 532 10.84 -2.55 1.16
CA HIS A 532 9.56 -2.95 0.58
C HIS A 532 8.55 -1.81 0.72
N ASP A 533 7.42 -1.89 0.03
CA ASP A 533 6.44 -0.81 0.00
C ASP A 533 5.46 -0.83 1.19
N GLY A 534 5.89 -1.35 2.35
CA GLY A 534 5.06 -1.49 3.56
C GLY A 534 4.26 -2.79 3.67
N VAL A 535 4.08 -3.26 4.90
CA VAL A 535 3.24 -4.42 5.26
C VAL A 535 1.78 -4.03 5.18
N GLN A 536 0.93 -4.88 4.59
CA GLN A 536 -0.51 -4.66 4.54
C GLN A 536 -1.30 -5.60 5.47
N ASP A 537 -0.93 -6.88 5.55
CA ASP A 537 -1.59 -7.85 6.43
C ASP A 537 -0.59 -8.91 6.88
N ALA A 538 -0.85 -9.53 8.02
CA ALA A 538 -0.03 -10.61 8.55
C ALA A 538 -0.87 -11.59 9.37
N LEU A 539 -0.51 -12.87 9.30
CA LEU A 539 -1.13 -13.91 10.10
C LEU A 539 -0.14 -15.01 10.46
N LEU A 540 -0.48 -15.77 11.49
CA LEU A 540 0.21 -16.99 11.90
C LEU A 540 -0.65 -18.19 11.51
N ALA A 541 -0.08 -19.18 10.85
CA ALA A 541 -0.78 -20.38 10.41
C ALA A 541 0.16 -21.57 10.34
N ASP A 542 -0.34 -22.77 10.61
CA ASP A 542 0.33 -24.03 10.30
C ASP A 542 -0.12 -24.49 8.91
N LEU A 543 0.52 -23.97 7.86
CA LEU A 543 0.14 -24.20 6.47
C LEU A 543 0.41 -25.63 6.03
N ASN A 544 1.46 -26.25 6.57
CA ASN A 544 1.90 -27.59 6.19
C ASN A 544 1.35 -28.71 7.11
N ALA A 545 0.61 -28.33 8.15
CA ALA A 545 0.04 -29.21 9.17
C ALA A 545 1.09 -30.05 9.93
N ASP A 546 2.28 -29.49 10.18
CA ASP A 546 3.34 -30.13 10.97
C ASP A 546 3.26 -29.82 12.48
N GLY A 547 2.28 -29.00 12.88
CA GLY A 547 2.06 -28.54 14.23
C GLY A 547 2.87 -27.31 14.62
N LYS A 548 3.62 -26.69 13.71
CA LYS A 548 4.35 -25.44 13.95
C LYS A 548 3.71 -24.30 13.17
N LEU A 549 3.78 -23.11 13.74
CA LEU A 549 3.27 -21.92 13.06
C LEU A 549 4.32 -21.34 12.11
N GLU A 550 3.87 -21.00 10.92
CA GLU A 550 4.53 -20.08 10.00
C GLU A 550 3.95 -18.66 10.13
N LEU A 551 4.82 -17.67 9.92
CA LEU A 551 4.46 -16.28 9.74
C LEU A 551 4.28 -15.99 8.24
N CYS A 552 3.06 -15.63 7.85
CA CYS A 552 2.76 -15.13 6.51
C CYS A 552 2.59 -13.61 6.55
N VAL A 553 3.33 -12.90 5.71
CA VAL A 553 3.30 -11.44 5.60
C VAL A 553 2.97 -11.02 4.18
N GLY A 554 1.90 -10.25 4.04
CA GLY A 554 1.45 -9.66 2.78
C GLY A 554 1.93 -8.22 2.68
N PHE A 555 2.62 -7.90 1.60
CA PHE A 555 3.16 -6.58 1.33
C PHE A 555 2.35 -5.86 0.26
N TRP A 556 2.34 -4.55 0.37
CA TRP A 556 1.99 -3.75 -0.78
C TRP A 556 3.09 -3.77 -1.84
N GLY A 557 2.70 -3.46 -3.08
CA GLY A 557 3.62 -3.34 -4.19
C GLY A 557 4.17 -4.69 -4.62
N ALA A 558 5.44 -4.72 -5.03
CA ALA A 558 6.02 -5.85 -5.74
C ALA A 558 6.53 -6.99 -4.85
N ALA A 559 6.66 -6.76 -3.54
CA ALA A 559 7.19 -7.77 -2.59
C ALA A 559 6.25 -8.98 -2.41
N GLY A 560 4.94 -8.78 -2.62
CA GLY A 560 3.95 -9.86 -2.61
C GLY A 560 3.76 -10.51 -1.25
N VAL A 561 3.89 -11.84 -1.16
CA VAL A 561 3.72 -12.59 0.11
C VAL A 561 5.01 -13.30 0.49
N HIS A 562 5.43 -13.13 1.73
CA HIS A 562 6.51 -13.91 2.32
C HIS A 562 5.96 -14.88 3.37
N CYS A 563 6.50 -16.08 3.41
CA CYS A 563 6.22 -17.06 4.45
C CYS A 563 7.53 -17.51 5.10
N VAL A 564 7.62 -17.38 6.41
CA VAL A 564 8.83 -17.68 7.20
C VAL A 564 8.47 -18.45 8.46
N THR A 565 9.42 -19.20 8.99
CA THR A 565 9.32 -19.78 10.33
C THR A 565 9.41 -18.70 11.42
N LEU A 566 9.03 -19.02 12.66
CA LEU A 566 9.10 -18.05 13.77
C LEU A 566 10.54 -17.66 14.19
N ASP A 567 11.57 -18.35 13.70
CA ASP A 567 12.97 -17.92 13.84
C ASP A 567 13.45 -17.01 12.68
N GLY A 568 12.56 -16.68 11.74
CA GLY A 568 12.82 -15.81 10.60
C GLY A 568 13.40 -16.52 9.38
N THR A 569 13.54 -17.85 9.40
CA THR A 569 14.03 -18.62 8.24
C THR A 569 13.01 -18.56 7.10
N PRO A 570 13.40 -18.12 5.89
CA PRO A 570 12.51 -18.10 4.74
C PRO A 570 12.07 -19.51 4.34
N LEU A 571 10.76 -19.73 4.25
CA LEU A 571 10.18 -20.95 3.69
C LEU A 571 9.91 -20.78 2.19
N TRP A 572 9.24 -19.69 1.83
CA TRP A 572 9.03 -19.28 0.45
C TRP A 572 8.63 -17.80 0.35
N THR A 573 8.78 -17.25 -0.85
CA THR A 573 8.25 -15.93 -1.21
C THR A 573 7.49 -16.06 -2.52
N SER A 574 6.43 -15.27 -2.68
CA SER A 574 5.61 -15.24 -3.88
C SER A 574 5.37 -13.80 -4.31
N ASN A 575 6.11 -13.36 -5.33
CA ASN A 575 5.94 -12.07 -6.01
C ASN A 575 4.95 -12.15 -7.18
N ARG A 576 4.33 -13.32 -7.41
CA ARG A 576 3.29 -13.52 -8.42
C ARG A 576 1.98 -12.83 -8.06
N VAL A 577 1.84 -12.45 -6.80
CA VAL A 577 0.74 -11.65 -6.28
C VAL A 577 1.34 -10.34 -5.81
N SER A 578 0.92 -9.22 -6.38
CA SER A 578 1.36 -7.89 -5.98
C SER A 578 0.20 -7.12 -5.34
N HIS A 579 0.53 -6.05 -4.59
CA HIS A 579 -0.45 -5.22 -3.90
C HIS A 579 -1.41 -6.04 -3.03
N VAL A 580 -0.85 -6.82 -2.11
CA VAL A 580 -1.64 -7.62 -1.18
C VAL A 580 -2.46 -6.68 -0.29
N PHE A 581 -3.74 -6.99 -0.12
CA PHE A 581 -4.67 -6.24 0.73
C PHE A 581 -5.11 -7.02 1.97
N SER A 582 -5.22 -8.35 1.86
CA SER A 582 -5.64 -9.19 2.97
C SER A 582 -5.21 -10.65 2.79
N LEU A 583 -4.95 -11.32 3.91
CA LEU A 583 -4.60 -12.72 4.01
C LEU A 583 -5.65 -13.49 4.83
N ALA A 584 -6.02 -14.69 4.38
CA ALA A 584 -6.86 -15.61 5.15
C ALA A 584 -6.44 -17.06 4.91
N VAL A 585 -6.51 -17.90 5.94
CA VAL A 585 -6.24 -19.34 5.82
C VAL A 585 -7.52 -20.07 5.46
N ALA A 586 -7.45 -20.94 4.45
CA ALA A 586 -8.53 -21.84 4.06
C ALA A 586 -8.13 -23.31 4.20
N PRO A 587 -9.00 -24.17 4.76
CA PRO A 587 -8.74 -25.60 4.81
C PRO A 587 -8.84 -26.21 3.41
N ARG A 588 -8.12 -27.30 3.18
CA ARG A 588 -8.23 -28.12 1.97
C ARG A 588 -8.69 -29.52 2.35
N ALA A 589 -9.51 -30.13 1.50
CA ALA A 589 -10.13 -31.44 1.76
C ALA A 589 -9.13 -32.56 2.11
N ASP A 590 -7.89 -32.46 1.63
CA ASP A 590 -6.87 -33.53 1.73
C ASP A 590 -5.61 -33.14 2.54
N ASN A 591 -5.63 -31.99 3.25
CA ASN A 591 -4.54 -31.37 4.06
C ASN A 591 -3.17 -31.27 3.36
N PRO A 592 -2.80 -30.08 2.83
CA PRO A 592 -2.40 -28.92 3.64
C PRO A 592 -3.32 -27.70 3.47
N HIS A 593 -3.26 -26.76 4.42
CA HIS A 593 -3.99 -25.49 4.34
C HIS A 593 -3.51 -24.63 3.16
N VAL A 594 -4.40 -23.78 2.67
CA VAL A 594 -4.14 -22.85 1.56
C VAL A 594 -4.26 -21.43 2.09
N LEU A 595 -3.32 -20.57 1.73
CA LEU A 595 -3.37 -19.14 2.02
C LEU A 595 -4.12 -18.43 0.90
N TRP A 596 -5.27 -17.85 1.19
CA TRP A 596 -5.95 -16.93 0.28
C TRP A 596 -5.38 -15.53 0.40
N VAL A 597 -5.00 -14.97 -0.74
CA VAL A 597 -4.42 -13.64 -0.86
C VAL A 597 -5.39 -12.78 -1.66
N ALA A 598 -6.04 -11.83 -0.99
CA ALA A 598 -6.85 -10.82 -1.66
C ALA A 598 -5.96 -9.62 -2.06
N THR A 599 -6.10 -9.16 -3.30
CA THR A 599 -5.28 -8.07 -3.87
C THR A 599 -6.06 -6.76 -3.95
N ALA A 600 -5.34 -5.66 -4.21
CA ALA A 600 -5.94 -4.35 -4.47
C ALA A 600 -6.88 -4.33 -5.69
N SER A 601 -6.72 -5.25 -6.65
CA SER A 601 -7.64 -5.40 -7.78
C SER A 601 -8.91 -6.19 -7.44
N GLY A 602 -9.02 -6.68 -6.20
CA GLY A 602 -10.13 -7.51 -5.74
C GLY A 602 -10.03 -8.96 -6.21
N GLN A 603 -8.87 -9.42 -6.69
CA GLN A 603 -8.67 -10.83 -7.00
C GLN A 603 -8.30 -11.60 -5.74
N VAL A 604 -8.75 -12.86 -5.65
CA VAL A 604 -8.33 -13.80 -4.60
C VAL A 604 -7.48 -14.89 -5.22
N VAL A 605 -6.22 -14.94 -4.82
CA VAL A 605 -5.24 -15.92 -5.31
C VAL A 605 -4.94 -16.91 -4.18
N PRO A 606 -5.15 -18.22 -4.39
CA PRO A 606 -4.72 -19.22 -3.42
C PRO A 606 -3.21 -19.48 -3.57
N LEU A 607 -2.48 -19.49 -2.46
CA LEU A 607 -1.11 -19.99 -2.37
C LEU A 607 -1.11 -21.26 -1.55
N ASP A 608 -0.51 -22.32 -2.06
CA ASP A 608 -0.29 -23.54 -1.27
C ASP A 608 0.83 -23.35 -0.23
N GLN A 609 1.09 -24.40 0.56
CA GLN A 609 2.15 -24.44 1.56
C GLN A 609 3.57 -24.20 1.00
N HIS A 610 3.76 -24.17 -0.32
CA HIS A 610 5.02 -23.90 -1.00
C HIS A 610 5.02 -22.55 -1.73
N GLY A 611 3.99 -21.72 -1.52
CA GLY A 611 3.85 -20.41 -2.17
C GLY A 611 3.44 -20.47 -3.64
N GLN A 612 3.03 -21.65 -4.13
CA GLN A 612 2.60 -21.81 -5.53
C GLN A 612 1.16 -21.36 -5.70
N THR A 613 0.95 -20.54 -6.73
CA THR A 613 -0.36 -20.02 -7.11
C THR A 613 -1.25 -21.13 -7.65
N GLY A 614 -2.42 -21.32 -7.05
CA GLY A 614 -3.49 -22.12 -7.60
C GLY A 614 -4.56 -21.27 -8.29
N THR A 615 -5.69 -21.89 -8.62
CA THR A 615 -6.87 -21.21 -9.18
C THR A 615 -8.05 -21.38 -8.23
N LEU A 616 -8.71 -20.28 -7.88
CA LEU A 616 -10.01 -20.30 -7.23
C LEU A 616 -11.08 -20.02 -8.27
N ALA A 617 -12.14 -20.82 -8.27
CA ALA A 617 -13.28 -20.56 -9.14
C ALA A 617 -13.99 -19.27 -8.67
N ASN A 618 -14.01 -18.24 -9.52
CA ASN A 618 -14.79 -17.02 -9.30
C ASN A 618 -15.91 -16.90 -10.36
N PRO A 619 -16.92 -17.79 -10.34
CA PRO A 619 -17.91 -17.89 -11.41
C PRO A 619 -18.76 -16.62 -11.59
N ASN A 620 -18.75 -15.71 -10.61
CA ASN A 620 -19.54 -14.48 -10.61
C ASN A 620 -18.69 -13.21 -10.79
N GLY A 621 -17.38 -13.33 -11.03
CA GLY A 621 -16.47 -12.18 -11.21
C GLY A 621 -16.46 -11.22 -10.02
N GLN A 622 -16.68 -11.73 -8.80
CA GLN A 622 -16.77 -10.89 -7.61
C GLN A 622 -15.38 -10.39 -7.22
N LEU A 623 -15.25 -9.08 -7.04
CA LEU A 623 -14.03 -8.43 -6.58
C LEU A 623 -14.00 -8.43 -5.05
N ILE A 624 -13.10 -9.21 -4.45
CA ILE A 624 -12.95 -9.36 -3.00
C ILE A 624 -11.59 -8.78 -2.60
N HIS A 625 -11.61 -7.72 -1.80
CA HIS A 625 -10.43 -6.95 -1.42
C HIS A 625 -9.96 -7.29 0.00
N HIS A 626 -10.88 -7.59 0.92
CA HIS A 626 -10.52 -8.14 2.23
C HIS A 626 -11.21 -9.47 2.47
N ILE A 627 -10.57 -10.37 3.22
CA ILE A 627 -11.13 -11.66 3.60
C ILE A 627 -10.88 -11.85 5.09
N TYR A 628 -11.95 -12.14 5.82
CA TYR A 628 -11.91 -12.45 7.24
C TYR A 628 -12.41 -13.87 7.45
N SER A 629 -11.82 -14.59 8.39
CA SER A 629 -12.20 -15.96 8.76
C SER A 629 -12.82 -15.99 10.15
N THR A 630 -13.74 -16.93 10.38
CA THR A 630 -14.25 -17.25 11.71
C THR A 630 -13.23 -17.97 12.61
N GLY A 631 -12.08 -18.38 12.06
CA GLY A 631 -11.03 -19.14 12.74
C GLY A 631 -11.31 -20.64 12.82
N ASP A 632 -12.58 -21.04 12.72
CA ASP A 632 -13.01 -22.42 12.55
C ASP A 632 -13.88 -22.52 11.29
N ALA A 633 -13.34 -23.17 10.26
CA ALA A 633 -14.01 -23.35 8.97
C ALA A 633 -14.90 -24.60 8.93
N SER A 634 -14.96 -25.40 10.01
CA SER A 634 -15.73 -26.64 10.09
C SER A 634 -17.21 -26.43 10.42
N HIS A 635 -17.57 -25.23 10.89
CA HIS A 635 -18.93 -24.88 11.30
C HIS A 635 -19.42 -23.57 10.65
N GLY A 636 -20.59 -23.64 10.00
CA GLY A 636 -21.32 -22.49 9.46
C GLY A 636 -21.43 -22.44 7.93
N ALA A 637 -22.52 -21.84 7.44
CA ALA A 637 -22.81 -21.74 6.00
C ALA A 637 -21.80 -20.88 5.22
N THR A 638 -21.19 -19.87 5.87
CA THR A 638 -20.11 -19.06 5.31
C THR A 638 -19.01 -18.80 6.36
N PRO A 639 -17.94 -19.61 6.40
CA PRO A 639 -16.85 -19.43 7.36
C PRO A 639 -15.95 -18.22 7.05
N TYR A 640 -16.15 -17.56 5.89
CA TYR A 640 -15.43 -16.34 5.53
C TYR A 640 -16.39 -15.19 5.26
N CYS A 641 -15.93 -13.98 5.56
CA CYS A 641 -16.56 -12.73 5.15
C CYS A 641 -15.61 -11.97 4.23
N GLY A 642 -16.01 -11.81 2.97
CA GLY A 642 -15.32 -10.99 1.98
C GLY A 642 -15.83 -9.55 1.99
N ILE A 643 -14.95 -8.58 1.79
CA ILE A 643 -15.33 -7.18 1.55
C ILE A 643 -14.99 -6.80 0.12
N ALA A 644 -15.99 -6.34 -0.61
CA ALA A 644 -15.86 -5.80 -1.96
C ALA A 644 -16.05 -4.29 -1.95
N TYR A 645 -15.18 -3.56 -2.66
CA TYR A 645 -15.38 -2.15 -2.95
C TYR A 645 -16.19 -2.00 -4.24
N GLY A 646 -17.35 -1.34 -4.15
CA GLY A 646 -18.17 -0.98 -5.29
C GLY A 646 -17.62 0.26 -5.99
N THR A 647 -17.88 0.39 -7.29
CA THR A 647 -17.48 1.57 -8.08
C THR A 647 -18.18 2.87 -7.68
N ASP A 648 -19.21 2.79 -6.83
CA ASP A 648 -19.99 3.89 -6.25
C ASP A 648 -19.51 4.30 -4.84
N GLY A 649 -18.39 3.75 -4.36
CA GLY A 649 -17.83 4.03 -3.03
C GLY A 649 -18.54 3.30 -1.88
N ARG A 650 -19.56 2.49 -2.17
CA ARG A 650 -20.18 1.60 -1.18
C ARG A 650 -19.36 0.34 -1.02
N ARG A 651 -19.39 -0.23 0.19
CA ARG A 651 -18.76 -1.52 0.49
C ARG A 651 -19.84 -2.59 0.50
N LEU A 652 -19.50 -3.79 0.06
CA LEU A 652 -20.37 -4.96 0.16
C LEU A 652 -19.67 -6.01 1.01
N ALA A 653 -20.32 -6.45 2.07
CA ALA A 653 -19.95 -7.66 2.77
C ALA A 653 -20.54 -8.87 2.05
N LEU A 654 -19.75 -9.93 1.92
CA LEU A 654 -20.09 -11.17 1.22
C LEU A 654 -19.81 -12.33 2.17
N GLY A 655 -20.82 -13.15 2.44
CA GLY A 655 -20.57 -14.44 3.08
C GLY A 655 -20.04 -15.44 2.07
N LEU A 656 -18.83 -15.96 2.28
CA LEU A 656 -18.15 -16.86 1.36
C LEU A 656 -18.04 -18.29 1.93
N THR A 657 -18.23 -19.28 1.07
CA THR A 657 -17.96 -20.70 1.37
C THR A 657 -16.44 -21.00 1.33
N PRO A 658 -16.00 -22.21 1.71
CA PRO A 658 -14.61 -22.67 1.49
C PRO A 658 -14.17 -22.73 0.01
N GLU A 659 -15.08 -22.66 -0.96
CA GLU A 659 -14.79 -22.57 -2.39
C GLU A 659 -15.05 -21.16 -2.96
N PRO A 660 -14.51 -20.12 -2.31
CA PRO A 660 -15.07 -18.77 -2.06
C PRO A 660 -16.29 -18.37 -2.91
N ARG A 661 -17.42 -19.08 -2.76
CA ARG A 661 -18.69 -18.68 -3.39
C ARG A 661 -19.49 -17.79 -2.45
N SER A 662 -19.94 -16.64 -2.93
CA SER A 662 -20.86 -15.79 -2.16
C SER A 662 -22.23 -16.45 -2.02
N GLN A 663 -22.67 -16.63 -0.77
CA GLN A 663 -24.01 -17.12 -0.41
C GLN A 663 -24.98 -15.98 -0.09
N TRP A 664 -24.47 -14.89 0.48
CA TRP A 664 -25.24 -13.69 0.78
C TRP A 664 -24.40 -12.43 0.52
N ARG A 665 -25.09 -11.30 0.38
CA ARG A 665 -24.50 -9.98 0.16
C ARG A 665 -25.19 -8.98 1.10
N TYR A 666 -24.42 -8.13 1.75
CA TYR A 666 -24.91 -7.11 2.67
C TYR A 666 -24.27 -5.76 2.33
N THR A 667 -25.09 -4.74 2.11
CA THR A 667 -24.58 -3.41 1.74
C THR A 667 -24.14 -2.65 2.98
N LEU A 668 -22.92 -2.15 2.96
CA LEU A 668 -22.34 -1.36 4.01
C LEU A 668 -22.32 0.12 3.62
N PRO A 669 -22.33 1.01 4.63
CA PRO A 669 -22.13 2.44 4.43
C PRO A 669 -20.78 2.73 3.74
N SER A 670 -20.79 3.79 2.93
CA SER A 670 -19.59 4.37 2.30
C SER A 670 -18.80 5.22 3.28
N GLY A 671 -17.50 5.39 3.04
CA GLY A 671 -16.63 6.25 3.84
C GLY A 671 -15.35 5.55 4.30
N SER A 672 -14.54 6.26 5.06
CA SER A 672 -13.27 5.82 5.63
C SER A 672 -13.33 5.91 7.16
N PHE A 673 -12.61 5.01 7.80
CA PHE A 673 -12.38 5.11 9.23
C PHE A 673 -11.31 6.15 9.51
N PRO A 674 -11.44 6.95 10.58
CA PRO A 674 -10.40 7.90 10.99
C PRO A 674 -9.19 7.21 11.64
N SER A 675 -9.28 5.92 11.96
CA SER A 675 -8.21 5.08 12.52
C SER A 675 -8.05 3.78 11.74
N GLN A 676 -6.88 3.14 11.84
CA GLN A 676 -6.62 1.83 11.24
C GLN A 676 -7.36 0.70 11.98
N ILE A 677 -8.69 0.64 11.88
CA ILE A 677 -9.53 -0.36 12.54
C ILE A 677 -9.55 -1.68 11.75
N ARG A 678 -9.50 -2.81 12.46
CA ARG A 678 -9.89 -4.12 11.93
C ARG A 678 -11.41 -4.22 11.97
N PHE A 679 -12.04 -3.78 10.88
CA PHE A 679 -13.47 -3.47 10.84
C PHE A 679 -14.42 -4.66 10.63
N VAL A 680 -13.90 -5.90 10.59
CA VAL A 680 -14.70 -7.13 10.53
C VAL A 680 -14.13 -8.15 11.52
N THR A 681 -15.02 -8.78 12.29
CA THR A 681 -14.69 -9.91 13.15
C THR A 681 -15.90 -10.86 13.26
N ALA A 682 -15.71 -12.04 13.83
CA ALA A 682 -16.77 -13.01 14.06
C ALA A 682 -16.83 -13.40 15.54
N ALA A 683 -18.05 -13.56 16.06
CA ALA A 683 -18.27 -13.98 17.45
C ALA A 683 -19.56 -14.79 17.59
N ALA A 684 -19.60 -15.70 18.57
CA ALA A 684 -20.82 -16.42 18.95
C ALA A 684 -21.64 -15.56 19.93
N LEU A 685 -22.46 -14.65 19.41
CA LEU A 685 -23.20 -13.67 20.23
C LEU A 685 -24.59 -14.14 20.64
N LEU A 686 -25.24 -14.96 19.81
CA LEU A 686 -26.67 -15.29 19.96
C LEU A 686 -26.93 -16.66 20.58
N GLY A 687 -25.89 -17.35 21.06
CA GLY A 687 -26.03 -18.70 21.63
C GLY A 687 -26.53 -19.76 20.64
N THR A 688 -26.36 -19.50 19.33
CA THR A 688 -26.65 -20.43 18.24
C THR A 688 -25.39 -21.21 17.85
N GLU A 689 -25.55 -22.32 17.13
CA GLU A 689 -24.40 -23.04 16.54
C GLU A 689 -23.63 -22.15 15.53
N ASP A 690 -24.35 -21.30 14.80
CA ASP A 690 -23.73 -20.33 13.88
C ASP A 690 -23.20 -19.09 14.62
N ARG A 691 -22.04 -18.60 14.19
CA ARG A 691 -21.47 -17.32 14.61
C ARG A 691 -22.12 -16.14 13.90
N GLN A 692 -21.87 -14.94 14.41
CA GLN A 692 -22.28 -13.67 13.81
C GLN A 692 -21.04 -12.87 13.39
N TRP A 693 -21.08 -12.34 12.18
CA TRP A 693 -20.17 -11.32 11.69
C TRP A 693 -20.53 -9.97 12.32
N LEU A 694 -19.54 -9.35 12.94
CA LEU A 694 -19.57 -7.97 13.38
C LEU A 694 -18.81 -7.13 12.37
N ILE A 695 -19.46 -6.11 11.81
CA ILE A 695 -18.90 -5.27 10.75
C ILE A 695 -19.09 -3.80 11.11
N ALA A 696 -17.99 -3.06 11.26
CA ALA A 696 -18.02 -1.64 11.56
C ALA A 696 -18.29 -0.80 10.30
N GLY A 697 -19.03 0.29 10.48
CA GLY A 697 -19.21 1.36 9.51
C GLY A 697 -18.40 2.62 9.88
N PRO A 698 -17.80 3.31 8.89
CA PRO A 698 -17.07 4.57 9.02
C PRO A 698 -17.79 5.64 9.84
N GLU A 699 -19.11 5.71 9.73
CA GLU A 699 -19.98 6.66 10.40
C GLU A 699 -20.34 6.24 11.84
N GLY A 700 -19.68 5.22 12.38
CA GLY A 700 -19.87 4.73 13.75
C GLY A 700 -21.00 3.71 13.91
N SER A 701 -21.47 3.10 12.81
CA SER A 701 -22.43 2.00 12.84
C SER A 701 -21.74 0.66 13.11
N LEU A 702 -22.48 -0.26 13.72
CA LEU A 702 -22.07 -1.65 13.88
C LEU A 702 -23.17 -2.56 13.35
N HIS A 703 -22.81 -3.38 12.38
CA HIS A 703 -23.69 -4.31 11.70
C HIS A 703 -23.43 -5.73 12.22
N VAL A 704 -24.51 -6.46 12.47
CA VAL A 704 -24.48 -7.86 12.93
C VAL A 704 -25.17 -8.72 11.89
N VAL A 705 -24.45 -9.70 11.33
CA VAL A 705 -24.95 -10.58 10.26
C VAL A 705 -24.66 -12.03 10.63
N SER A 706 -25.65 -12.93 10.62
CA SER A 706 -25.39 -14.36 10.84
C SER A 706 -24.56 -14.97 9.71
N GLN A 707 -23.83 -16.05 9.98
CA GLN A 707 -23.07 -16.77 8.94
C GLN A 707 -23.96 -17.25 7.77
N ASP A 708 -25.24 -17.53 7.99
CA ASP A 708 -26.16 -17.89 6.88
C ASP A 708 -26.79 -16.66 6.18
N GLY A 709 -26.50 -15.44 6.65
CA GLY A 709 -27.04 -14.19 6.12
C GLY A 709 -28.52 -13.96 6.37
N LYS A 710 -29.22 -14.86 7.08
CA LYS A 710 -30.68 -14.75 7.32
C LYS A 710 -31.01 -13.75 8.42
N PHE A 711 -30.14 -13.60 9.40
CA PHE A 711 -30.27 -12.59 10.44
C PHE A 711 -29.36 -11.41 10.12
N THR A 712 -29.95 -10.21 10.10
CA THR A 712 -29.20 -8.96 10.00
C THR A 712 -29.81 -7.92 10.93
N ASP A 713 -28.96 -7.15 11.59
CA ASP A 713 -29.36 -5.97 12.37
C ASP A 713 -28.20 -4.98 12.37
N TYR A 714 -28.46 -3.73 12.74
CA TYR A 714 -27.41 -2.72 12.89
C TYR A 714 -27.87 -1.61 13.82
N PHE A 715 -26.90 -0.87 14.34
CA PHE A 715 -27.16 0.33 15.13
C PHE A 715 -25.97 1.29 15.06
N HIS A 716 -26.21 2.56 15.34
CA HIS A 716 -25.15 3.57 15.47
C HIS A 716 -24.73 3.69 16.93
N THR A 717 -23.43 3.71 17.16
CA THR A 717 -22.86 3.78 18.51
C THR A 717 -22.80 5.21 19.06
N GLY A 718 -22.96 6.22 18.19
CA GLY A 718 -22.77 7.63 18.56
C GLY A 718 -21.30 8.00 18.78
N SER A 719 -20.36 7.17 18.35
CA SER A 719 -18.92 7.39 18.52
C SER A 719 -18.14 6.89 17.31
N SER A 720 -16.96 7.46 17.07
CA SER A 720 -16.02 6.90 16.09
C SER A 720 -15.47 5.58 16.61
N LEU A 721 -15.53 4.54 15.80
CA LEU A 721 -15.04 3.21 16.18
C LEU A 721 -13.53 3.10 15.93
N ALA A 722 -12.80 2.66 16.95
CA ALA A 722 -11.37 2.37 16.89
C ALA A 722 -11.06 0.85 16.92
N GLY A 723 -12.05 0.04 17.33
CA GLY A 723 -11.95 -1.41 17.45
C GLY A 723 -13.31 -2.03 17.74
N ILE A 724 -13.49 -3.28 17.30
CA ILE A 724 -14.69 -4.08 17.55
C ILE A 724 -14.30 -5.51 17.93
N ALA A 725 -15.04 -6.12 18.85
CA ALA A 725 -14.91 -7.51 19.21
C ALA A 725 -16.24 -8.08 19.70
N GLY A 726 -16.35 -9.41 19.70
CA GLY A 726 -17.41 -10.11 20.38
C GLY A 726 -16.84 -11.31 21.13
N GLY A 727 -17.53 -11.72 22.18
CA GLY A 727 -17.14 -12.83 23.04
C GLY A 727 -18.29 -13.27 23.93
N HIS A 728 -17.97 -13.85 25.06
CA HIS A 728 -18.94 -14.33 26.04
C HIS A 728 -18.51 -14.04 27.49
N HIS A 729 -19.52 -13.86 28.34
CA HIS A 729 -19.42 -13.79 29.79
C HIS A 729 -20.49 -14.73 30.37
N GLY A 730 -20.06 -15.85 30.95
CA GLY A 730 -20.92 -16.96 31.31
C GLY A 730 -21.66 -17.51 30.09
N THR A 731 -23.00 -17.42 30.12
CA THR A 731 -23.87 -17.87 29.02
C THR A 731 -24.31 -16.75 28.08
N HIS A 732 -23.87 -15.51 28.34
CA HIS A 732 -24.28 -14.34 27.58
C HIS A 732 -23.24 -13.97 26.53
N GLY A 733 -23.69 -13.69 25.31
CA GLY A 733 -22.85 -13.05 24.30
C GLY A 733 -22.58 -11.60 24.68
N VAL A 734 -21.34 -11.16 24.51
CA VAL A 734 -20.89 -9.80 24.81
C VAL A 734 -20.34 -9.18 23.54
N LEU A 735 -20.84 -7.99 23.21
CA LEU A 735 -20.34 -7.15 22.14
C LEU A 735 -19.50 -6.03 22.74
N VAL A 736 -18.29 -5.82 22.23
CA VAL A 736 -17.33 -4.83 22.74
C VAL A 736 -16.89 -3.90 21.62
N ILE A 737 -16.84 -2.60 21.89
CA ILE A 737 -16.27 -1.58 21.00
C ILE A 737 -15.24 -0.73 21.75
N SER A 738 -14.32 -0.12 21.01
CA SER A 738 -13.45 0.96 21.50
C SER A 738 -13.61 2.22 20.66
N THR A 739 -13.36 3.39 21.27
CA THR A 739 -13.62 4.72 20.65
C THR A 739 -12.44 5.69 20.75
N GLY A 740 -11.23 5.20 21.03
CA GLY A 740 -10.06 6.02 21.36
C GLY A 740 -10.06 6.53 22.81
N GLN A 741 -11.23 6.85 23.36
CA GLN A 741 -11.40 7.39 24.72
C GLN A 741 -11.84 6.34 25.75
N ASP A 742 -12.55 5.30 25.30
CA ASP A 742 -13.10 4.28 26.17
C ASP A 742 -13.25 2.93 25.44
N VAL A 743 -13.55 1.89 26.23
CA VAL A 743 -14.00 0.58 25.77
C VAL A 743 -15.35 0.29 26.41
N ARG A 744 -16.36 -0.05 25.61
CA ARG A 744 -17.74 -0.27 26.07
C ARG A 744 -18.21 -1.65 25.67
N ALA A 745 -19.03 -2.26 26.52
CA ALA A 745 -19.62 -3.55 26.24
C ALA A 745 -21.12 -3.60 26.50
N TRP A 746 -21.79 -4.47 25.73
CA TRP A 746 -23.20 -4.80 25.89
C TRP A 746 -23.37 -6.32 25.95
N GLU A 747 -24.21 -6.78 26.87
CA GLU A 747 -24.82 -8.10 26.77
C GLU A 747 -25.81 -8.09 25.60
N VAL A 748 -25.66 -9.08 24.73
CA VAL A 748 -26.50 -9.26 23.54
C VAL A 748 -27.50 -10.38 23.80
N SER A 749 -28.76 -10.12 23.53
CA SER A 749 -29.80 -11.16 23.51
C SER A 749 -30.57 -11.11 22.20
N PRO A 750 -30.95 -12.28 21.64
CA PRO A 750 -31.80 -12.32 20.46
C PRO A 750 -33.18 -11.71 20.78
N PRO A 751 -33.93 -11.27 19.74
CA PRO A 751 -35.32 -10.90 19.93
C PRO A 751 -36.09 -12.06 20.58
N GLU A 752 -36.96 -11.76 21.55
CA GLU A 752 -37.95 -12.72 22.03
C GLU A 752 -38.76 -13.20 20.83
N THR A 753 -38.51 -14.43 20.38
CA THR A 753 -39.49 -15.08 19.53
C THR A 753 -40.72 -15.29 20.40
N ALA A 754 -41.83 -14.65 20.02
CA ALA A 754 -43.14 -15.16 20.38
C ALA A 754 -43.11 -16.67 20.07
N SER A 755 -43.34 -17.45 21.12
CA SER A 755 -43.42 -18.90 21.19
C SER A 755 -43.50 -19.60 19.82
N ARG A 756 -42.46 -20.36 19.45
CA ARG A 756 -42.57 -21.35 18.36
C ARG A 756 -43.68 -22.34 18.74
N HIS A 757 -44.78 -22.31 17.99
CA HIS A 757 -45.72 -23.42 17.85
C HIS A 757 -45.44 -24.16 16.54
#